data_AF-A0A241VQB8-F1
#
_entry.id   AF-A0A241VQB8-F1
#
_cell.length_a   1.000
_cell.length_b   1.000
_cell.length_c   1.000
_cell.angle_alpha   90.00
_cell.angle_beta   90.00
_cell.angle_gamma   90.00
#
_symmetry.space_group_name_H-M   'P 1'
#
loop_
_entity.id
_entity.type
_entity.pdbx_description
1 polymer ?
#
loop_
_entity_poly.entity_id
_entity_poly.type
_entity_poly.pdbx_seq_one_letter_code
_entity_poly.pdbx_strand_id
1 'polypeptide(L)'
;MKQYIMKNNFSAGELSPMLYTRTDIQQYSNGAKVLKNVIPLVEGGVRKRPGTIFIKEQTGSVRIIPFIVNSNNSYMLILKANGIDVFNPRTKSVVASLTTPYTERQIQDIQFVQYRFNLFLTHNEVPIQRLRCSEDFTNWQISEFIYTYAPTDSENARYPFRKGKPSGANLGAFISFTLDAVTEWVDTQTYFKGDVVVFSRILYQAVDDNVGKIPNTSIEWVVTNNDITSVFTPADIGNYIDVNGGLIKITKYNNANSVSGEIVKKLESDINAIERSWSIIPPAFNASNGYPKCCTFFKQRLVIANTKKAPNKIWFSAVGDNGNFLETTDDSDAFSIVSASGLSNSILFLESQRGVICLTSSGEFMVDSDGVLSPTTVNINEHSAYGSYPVTRPERVGNELLFVQRGGERLRALTYRYEVDGLVSPEISSLAVHIGEQHKGINQISYQQQPESLVWCVLGDGTMASITFNRDQEVIAWAQHSFGGSVLSVSSMPTQLGSDRTFILINRKGVVCLEEFSFDALVDCQITGTNIAIPRYLDDVVAYQRSGDSVYQVDVNEEGVKSLGQNIECIVELFPPELSEAPLSSFLHKAKVDRTAFFFNKTIAPEINGELIEVFTFSDNVLGPKPPYTGYHLHEGGSWTDLHQIPLLITHNKPLPFHLQAITMQMSINEK
;
A
#
# COMPACT_ATOMS: atom_id res chain seq x y z
N MET A 1 -33.35 -41.73 8.80
CA MET A 1 -32.22 -42.18 9.66
C MET A 1 -31.82 -41.05 10.61
N LYS A 2 -31.25 -41.32 11.81
CA LYS A 2 -30.63 -40.28 12.66
C LYS A 2 -29.17 -40.12 12.27
N GLN A 3 -28.76 -38.91 11.95
CA GLN A 3 -27.42 -38.57 11.49
C GLN A 3 -26.83 -37.45 12.36
N TYR A 4 -25.52 -37.44 12.50
CA TYR A 4 -24.80 -36.44 13.30
C TYR A 4 -23.82 -35.69 12.41
N ILE A 5 -23.91 -34.36 12.42
CA ILE A 5 -23.02 -33.48 11.66
C ILE A 5 -22.33 -32.55 12.65
N MET A 6 -21.01 -32.50 12.59
CA MET A 6 -20.21 -31.62 13.43
C MET A 6 -19.53 -30.55 12.57
N LYS A 7 -19.72 -29.30 12.94
CA LYS A 7 -18.97 -28.15 12.43
C LYS A 7 -18.05 -27.65 13.53
N ASN A 8 -16.80 -28.09 13.46
CA ASN A 8 -15.77 -27.79 14.45
C ASN A 8 -14.81 -26.69 14.01
N ASN A 9 -14.91 -26.22 12.76
CA ASN A 9 -14.06 -25.16 12.26
C ASN A 9 -14.76 -24.29 11.20
N PHE A 10 -14.20 -23.09 11.03
CA PHE A 10 -14.57 -22.04 10.09
C PHE A 10 -13.37 -21.62 9.22
N SER A 11 -12.42 -22.52 8.98
CA SER A 11 -11.13 -22.21 8.33
C SER A 11 -11.23 -21.78 6.87
N ALA A 12 -12.35 -22.08 6.21
CA ALA A 12 -12.64 -21.59 4.85
C ALA A 12 -13.31 -20.20 4.83
N GLY A 13 -13.72 -19.68 6.00
CA GLY A 13 -14.37 -18.38 6.14
C GLY A 13 -15.73 -18.29 5.45
N GLU A 14 -16.09 -17.07 5.08
CA GLU A 14 -17.28 -16.78 4.29
C GLU A 14 -17.07 -17.19 2.82
N LEU A 15 -17.99 -17.97 2.27
CA LEU A 15 -17.93 -18.42 0.88
C LEU A 15 -18.83 -17.57 -0.02
N SER A 16 -18.43 -17.46 -1.28
CA SER A 16 -19.21 -16.78 -2.33
C SER A 16 -20.59 -17.39 -2.52
N PRO A 17 -21.62 -16.58 -2.82
CA PRO A 17 -22.94 -17.07 -3.23
C PRO A 17 -22.91 -18.10 -4.37
N MET A 18 -21.90 -18.02 -5.25
CA MET A 18 -21.70 -18.99 -6.34
C MET A 18 -21.29 -20.39 -5.86
N LEU A 19 -20.85 -20.53 -4.60
CA LEU A 19 -20.45 -21.77 -3.97
C LEU A 19 -21.51 -22.35 -3.03
N TYR A 20 -22.67 -21.68 -2.86
CA TYR A 20 -23.69 -22.08 -1.90
C TYR A 20 -24.32 -23.46 -2.16
N THR A 21 -24.17 -23.98 -3.38
CA THR A 21 -24.67 -25.32 -3.75
C THR A 21 -23.54 -26.31 -4.03
N ARG A 22 -22.26 -25.91 -3.87
CA ARG A 22 -21.09 -26.74 -4.13
C ARG A 22 -20.78 -27.61 -2.92
N THR A 23 -21.67 -28.52 -2.58
CA THR A 23 -21.52 -29.44 -1.44
C THR A 23 -20.39 -30.45 -1.64
N ASP A 24 -19.87 -30.56 -2.87
CA ASP A 24 -18.77 -31.43 -3.26
C ASP A 24 -17.38 -30.90 -2.86
N ILE A 25 -17.23 -29.60 -2.61
CA ILE A 25 -15.94 -29.03 -2.23
C ILE A 25 -15.73 -29.16 -0.71
N GLN A 26 -14.50 -29.49 -0.30
CA GLN A 26 -14.14 -29.62 1.11
C GLN A 26 -14.40 -28.33 1.91
N GLN A 27 -14.27 -27.17 1.26
CA GLN A 27 -14.47 -25.87 1.88
C GLN A 27 -15.92 -25.64 2.33
N TYR A 28 -16.91 -26.32 1.74
CA TYR A 28 -18.32 -26.14 2.09
C TYR A 28 -18.59 -26.53 3.56
N SER A 29 -18.03 -27.64 4.04
CA SER A 29 -18.21 -28.10 5.42
C SER A 29 -17.51 -27.17 6.43
N ASN A 30 -16.38 -26.60 6.03
CA ASN A 30 -15.53 -25.74 6.85
C ASN A 30 -15.82 -24.23 6.66
N GLY A 31 -16.74 -23.86 5.78
CA GLY A 31 -17.11 -22.46 5.48
C GLY A 31 -18.43 -22.04 6.12
N ALA A 32 -18.84 -20.80 5.85
CA ALA A 32 -20.12 -20.24 6.24
C ALA A 32 -20.71 -19.40 5.10
N LYS A 33 -22.03 -19.19 5.11
CA LYS A 33 -22.71 -18.34 4.12
C LYS A 33 -22.39 -16.87 4.34
N VAL A 34 -22.44 -16.44 5.60
CA VAL A 34 -22.22 -15.05 6.02
C VAL A 34 -21.45 -15.05 7.34
N LEU A 35 -20.40 -14.24 7.42
CA LEU A 35 -19.61 -13.96 8.62
C LEU A 35 -19.45 -12.44 8.75
N LYS A 36 -20.35 -11.82 9.52
CA LYS A 36 -20.37 -10.37 9.75
C LYS A 36 -19.93 -10.04 11.18
N ASN A 37 -18.98 -9.11 11.32
CA ASN A 37 -18.43 -8.64 12.60
C ASN A 37 -17.88 -9.76 13.51
N VAL A 38 -17.42 -10.84 12.90
CA VAL A 38 -16.79 -11.99 13.57
C VAL A 38 -15.48 -12.35 12.89
N ILE A 39 -14.56 -12.92 13.64
CA ILE A 39 -13.25 -13.37 13.16
C ILE A 39 -13.22 -14.90 13.25
N PRO A 40 -13.06 -15.59 12.11
CA PRO A 40 -12.73 -17.02 12.10
C PRO A 40 -11.34 -17.23 12.66
N LEU A 41 -11.19 -18.19 13.55
CA LEU A 41 -9.94 -18.46 14.23
C LEU A 41 -9.17 -19.57 13.53
N VAL A 42 -7.85 -19.53 13.67
CA VAL A 42 -6.95 -20.58 13.17
C VAL A 42 -7.27 -21.92 13.86
N GLU A 43 -7.64 -21.88 15.14
CA GLU A 43 -8.08 -23.02 15.94
C GLU A 43 -9.47 -23.56 15.55
N GLY A 44 -10.17 -22.87 14.64
CA GLY A 44 -11.41 -23.32 14.03
C GLY A 44 -12.65 -22.52 14.43
N GLY A 45 -12.78 -22.05 15.66
CA GLY A 45 -13.98 -21.32 16.12
C GLY A 45 -14.19 -19.96 15.45
N VAL A 46 -15.27 -19.26 15.82
CA VAL A 46 -15.52 -17.86 15.46
C VAL A 46 -15.72 -17.04 16.72
N ARG A 47 -15.15 -15.84 16.75
CA ARG A 47 -15.34 -14.89 17.85
C ARG A 47 -15.79 -13.54 17.35
N LYS A 48 -16.43 -12.75 18.21
CA LYS A 48 -16.73 -11.34 17.95
C LYS A 48 -15.43 -10.60 17.63
N ARG A 49 -15.46 -9.77 16.60
CA ARG A 49 -14.32 -8.90 16.25
C ARG A 49 -13.98 -7.96 17.42
N PRO A 50 -12.76 -7.42 17.51
CA PRO A 50 -12.47 -6.39 18.50
C PRO A 50 -13.36 -5.16 18.25
N GLY A 51 -13.83 -4.54 19.32
CA GLY A 51 -14.38 -3.19 19.26
C GLY A 51 -13.27 -2.16 19.04
N THR A 52 -13.66 -0.90 18.93
CA THR A 52 -12.72 0.21 18.74
C THR A 52 -12.78 1.18 19.93
N ILE A 53 -11.62 1.56 20.46
CA ILE A 53 -11.51 2.59 21.50
C ILE A 53 -11.38 3.94 20.83
N PHE A 54 -12.23 4.89 21.19
CA PHE A 54 -12.11 6.27 20.72
C PHE A 54 -10.82 6.91 21.27
N ILE A 55 -10.01 7.49 20.38
CA ILE A 55 -8.78 8.19 20.77
C ILE A 55 -9.01 9.70 20.72
N LYS A 56 -9.37 10.23 19.55
CA LYS A 56 -9.66 11.65 19.33
C LYS A 56 -10.33 11.90 17.98
N GLU A 57 -11.02 13.03 17.88
CA GLU A 57 -11.41 13.59 16.59
C GLU A 57 -10.17 14.08 15.81
N GLN A 58 -10.16 13.83 14.50
CA GLN A 58 -9.07 14.12 13.57
C GLN A 58 -9.59 14.74 12.27
N THR A 59 -10.26 15.88 12.41
CA THR A 59 -10.84 16.63 11.28
C THR A 59 -9.83 16.87 10.16
N GLY A 60 -10.22 16.58 8.92
CA GLY A 60 -9.39 16.78 7.72
C GLY A 60 -8.23 15.80 7.54
N SER A 61 -8.13 14.77 8.39
CA SER A 61 -7.19 13.67 8.19
C SER A 61 -7.70 12.73 7.11
N VAL A 62 -6.78 12.25 6.26
CA VAL A 62 -7.11 11.47 5.06
C VAL A 62 -6.55 10.05 5.13
N ARG A 63 -5.32 9.89 5.65
CA ARG A 63 -4.61 8.61 5.64
C ARG A 63 -3.67 8.50 6.84
N ILE A 64 -3.49 7.28 7.33
CA ILE A 64 -2.50 6.96 8.37
C ILE A 64 -1.46 6.00 7.81
N ILE A 65 -0.18 6.24 8.13
CA ILE A 65 0.94 5.36 7.74
C ILE A 65 1.88 5.13 8.92
N PRO A 66 2.54 3.97 9.01
CA PRO A 66 3.46 3.67 10.10
C PRO A 66 4.82 4.36 9.90
N PHE A 67 5.45 4.74 11.01
CA PHE A 67 6.87 5.10 11.10
C PHE A 67 7.50 4.27 12.23
N ILE A 68 8.19 3.19 11.86
CA ILE A 68 8.64 2.16 12.80
C ILE A 68 10.16 2.10 12.77
N VAL A 69 10.83 2.62 13.79
CA VAL A 69 12.30 2.48 13.92
C VAL A 69 12.65 1.15 14.58
N ASN A 70 11.88 0.77 15.61
CA ASN A 70 11.92 -0.52 16.28
C ASN A 70 10.60 -0.73 17.04
N SER A 71 10.38 -1.93 17.60
CA SER A 71 9.15 -2.27 18.34
C SER A 71 8.91 -1.41 19.59
N ASN A 72 9.95 -0.80 20.15
CA ASN A 72 9.81 0.10 21.29
C ASN A 72 9.44 1.53 20.86
N ASN A 73 9.86 1.93 19.66
CA ASN A 73 9.72 3.26 19.08
C ASN A 73 9.00 3.17 17.73
N SER A 74 7.69 2.93 17.81
CA SER A 74 6.75 3.02 16.70
C SER A 74 5.91 4.28 16.83
N TYR A 75 5.78 5.00 15.72
CA TYR A 75 4.97 6.21 15.58
C TYR A 75 4.03 6.04 14.39
N MET A 76 2.94 6.79 14.40
CA MET A 76 1.99 6.85 13.30
C MET A 76 2.00 8.25 12.71
N LEU A 77 2.08 8.35 11.39
CA LEU A 77 1.93 9.61 10.69
C LEU A 77 0.48 9.74 10.23
N ILE A 78 -0.16 10.83 10.62
CA ILE A 78 -1.53 11.17 10.24
C ILE A 78 -1.45 12.27 9.19
N LEU A 79 -1.78 11.92 7.95
CA LEU A 79 -1.67 12.81 6.79
C LEU A 79 -2.95 13.61 6.62
N LYS A 80 -2.79 14.93 6.48
CA LYS A 80 -3.85 15.91 6.24
C LYS A 80 -3.42 16.90 5.17
N ALA A 81 -4.35 17.67 4.64
CA ALA A 81 -4.05 18.68 3.64
C ALA A 81 -2.95 19.64 4.15
N ASN A 82 -1.85 19.71 3.42
CA ASN A 82 -0.66 20.52 3.71
C ASN A 82 0.00 20.25 5.08
N GLY A 83 -0.24 19.09 5.70
CA GLY A 83 0.35 18.79 7.00
C GLY A 83 0.41 17.31 7.36
N ILE A 84 1.28 16.99 8.31
CA ILE A 84 1.43 15.65 8.90
C ILE A 84 1.52 15.81 10.41
N ASP A 85 0.70 15.07 11.16
CA ASP A 85 0.91 14.90 12.60
C ASP A 85 1.66 13.61 12.88
N VAL A 86 2.69 13.69 13.72
CA VAL A 86 3.39 12.54 14.27
C VAL A 86 2.70 12.17 15.58
N PHE A 87 2.09 10.99 15.62
CA PHE A 87 1.33 10.48 16.75
C PHE A 87 2.08 9.33 17.43
N ASN A 88 2.19 9.41 18.76
CA ASN A 88 2.75 8.34 19.57
C ASN A 88 1.61 7.41 20.06
N PRO A 89 1.55 6.16 19.56
CA PRO A 89 0.48 5.21 19.92
C PRO A 89 0.52 4.76 21.38
N ARG A 90 1.66 4.87 22.07
CA ARG A 90 1.81 4.48 23.47
C ARG A 90 1.21 5.53 24.41
N THR A 91 1.57 6.79 24.21
CA THR A 91 1.09 7.91 25.05
C THR A 91 -0.22 8.49 24.55
N LYS A 92 -0.70 8.04 23.39
CA LYS A 92 -1.92 8.52 22.72
C LYS A 92 -1.91 10.03 22.47
N SER A 93 -0.75 10.58 22.14
CA SER A 93 -0.54 12.03 21.96
C SER A 93 0.15 12.35 20.64
N VAL A 94 -0.12 13.53 20.10
CA VAL A 94 0.64 14.09 18.98
C VAL A 94 1.95 14.67 19.53
N VAL A 95 3.08 14.24 18.99
CA VAL A 95 4.42 14.67 19.42
C VAL A 95 5.02 15.74 18.51
N ALA A 96 4.58 15.82 17.25
CA ALA A 96 4.98 16.87 16.32
C ALA A 96 3.88 17.11 15.27
N SER A 97 3.82 18.32 14.74
CA SER A 97 2.99 18.70 13.59
C SER A 97 3.87 19.39 12.56
N LEU A 98 3.89 18.85 11.35
CA LEU A 98 4.78 19.27 10.27
C LEU A 98 3.96 19.81 9.10
N THR A 99 4.48 20.81 8.40
CA THR A 99 3.88 21.33 7.16
C THR A 99 4.40 20.55 5.96
N THR A 100 3.51 20.22 5.02
CA THR A 100 3.87 19.48 3.80
C THR A 100 3.30 20.15 2.55
N PRO A 101 3.87 19.90 1.37
CA PRO A 101 3.33 20.42 0.11
C PRO A 101 2.15 19.61 -0.45
N TYR A 102 1.70 18.55 0.23
CA TYR A 102 0.70 17.63 -0.30
C TYR A 102 -0.72 18.15 -0.08
N THR A 103 -1.48 18.27 -1.17
CA THR A 103 -2.91 18.58 -1.10
C THR A 103 -3.73 17.36 -0.68
N GLU A 104 -4.97 17.57 -0.24
CA GLU A 104 -5.89 16.50 0.17
C GLU A 104 -6.02 15.38 -0.89
N ARG A 105 -6.14 15.76 -2.17
CA ARG A 105 -6.31 14.83 -3.29
C ARG A 105 -5.08 13.97 -3.54
N GLN A 106 -3.89 14.46 -3.21
CA GLN A 106 -2.63 13.77 -3.49
C GLN A 106 -2.30 12.72 -2.41
N ILE A 107 -2.87 12.84 -1.20
CA ILE A 107 -2.48 12.02 -0.04
C ILE A 107 -2.69 10.52 -0.25
N GLN A 108 -3.76 10.14 -0.95
CA GLN A 108 -4.05 8.73 -1.23
C GLN A 108 -3.00 8.12 -2.18
N ASP A 109 -2.47 8.92 -3.11
CA ASP A 109 -1.48 8.48 -4.11
C ASP A 109 -0.03 8.45 -3.59
N ILE A 110 0.25 9.05 -2.42
CA ILE A 110 1.59 9.09 -1.84
C ILE A 110 2.10 7.66 -1.63
N GLN A 111 3.28 7.37 -2.18
CA GLN A 111 4.05 6.18 -1.81
C GLN A 111 5.13 6.57 -0.81
N PHE A 112 5.56 5.59 -0.02
CA PHE A 112 6.59 5.83 0.97
C PHE A 112 7.51 4.63 1.14
N VAL A 113 8.72 4.92 1.62
CA VAL A 113 9.64 3.90 2.11
C VAL A 113 10.48 4.48 3.24
N GLN A 114 10.67 3.68 4.30
CA GLN A 114 11.47 4.08 5.44
C GLN A 114 12.85 3.41 5.40
N TYR A 115 13.87 4.18 5.77
CA TYR A 115 15.20 3.69 6.05
C TYR A 115 15.72 4.32 7.34
N ARG A 116 15.74 3.52 8.41
CA ARG A 116 16.09 3.94 9.78
C ARG A 116 15.23 5.12 10.22
N PHE A 117 15.81 6.27 10.51
CA PHE A 117 15.13 7.49 10.95
C PHE A 117 14.65 8.41 9.82
N ASN A 118 14.72 7.94 8.57
CA ASN A 118 14.32 8.70 7.39
C ASN A 118 13.13 8.01 6.72
N LEU A 119 12.10 8.76 6.38
CA LEU A 119 10.99 8.32 5.54
C LEU A 119 10.97 9.18 4.28
N PHE A 120 10.95 8.53 3.12
CA PHE A 120 10.83 9.18 1.82
C PHE A 120 9.37 9.10 1.39
N LEU A 121 8.82 10.22 0.93
CA LEU A 121 7.46 10.36 0.44
C LEU A 121 7.52 10.77 -1.04
N THR A 122 6.87 10.02 -1.91
CA THR A 122 6.95 10.19 -3.37
C THR A 122 5.57 10.40 -3.99
N HIS A 123 5.49 11.28 -4.98
CA HIS A 123 4.28 11.62 -5.72
C HIS A 123 4.65 12.25 -7.07
N ASN A 124 3.85 12.02 -8.12
CA ASN A 124 4.20 12.42 -9.50
C ASN A 124 4.31 13.95 -9.74
N GLU A 125 3.75 14.75 -8.84
CA GLU A 125 3.63 16.21 -8.98
C GLU A 125 4.42 17.01 -7.93
N VAL A 126 5.01 16.32 -6.96
CA VAL A 126 5.67 16.96 -5.82
C VAL A 126 7.07 16.39 -5.72
N PRO A 127 8.12 17.23 -5.58
CA PRO A 127 9.47 16.75 -5.30
C PRO A 127 9.47 15.78 -4.12
N ILE A 128 10.33 14.76 -4.18
CA ILE A 128 10.45 13.78 -3.09
C ILE A 128 10.64 14.52 -1.77
N GLN A 129 9.79 14.25 -0.80
CA GLN A 129 9.93 14.80 0.55
C GLN A 129 10.61 13.77 1.43
N ARG A 130 11.52 14.24 2.29
CA ARG A 130 12.21 13.41 3.29
C ARG A 130 11.82 13.88 4.68
N LEU A 131 11.06 13.05 5.38
CA LEU A 131 10.79 13.19 6.81
C LEU A 131 11.94 12.55 7.59
N ARG A 132 12.48 13.26 8.57
CA ARG A 132 13.59 12.84 9.42
C ARG A 132 13.23 13.00 10.89
N CYS A 133 13.61 12.01 11.67
CA CYS A 133 13.54 12.03 13.12
C CYS A 133 14.97 12.01 13.69
N SER A 134 15.21 12.70 14.80
CA SER A 134 16.43 12.53 15.58
C SER A 134 16.43 11.18 16.33
N GLU A 135 17.61 10.71 16.73
CA GLU A 135 17.75 9.40 17.39
C GLU A 135 17.06 9.32 18.76
N ASP A 136 16.89 10.47 19.42
CA ASP A 136 16.18 10.64 20.69
C ASP A 136 14.66 10.90 20.51
N PHE A 137 14.18 10.93 19.26
CA PHE A 137 12.77 11.15 18.89
C PHE A 137 12.16 12.49 19.31
N THR A 138 12.99 13.48 19.63
CA THR A 138 12.53 14.81 20.06
C THR A 138 12.40 15.80 18.90
N ASN A 139 13.15 15.60 17.82
CA ASN A 139 13.19 16.51 16.68
C ASN A 139 12.71 15.83 15.41
N TRP A 140 11.62 16.37 14.86
CA TRP A 140 10.98 15.90 13.64
C TRP A 140 11.00 17.01 12.61
N GLN A 141 11.44 16.69 11.39
CA GLN A 141 11.51 17.64 10.29
C GLN A 141 11.10 16.97 8.99
N ILE A 142 10.48 17.73 8.10
CA ILE A 142 10.25 17.33 6.72
C ILE A 142 10.81 18.42 5.80
N SER A 143 11.51 18.00 4.76
CA SER A 143 12.09 18.89 3.76
C SER A 143 12.15 18.18 2.42
N GLU A 144 12.27 18.93 1.34
CA GLU A 144 12.61 18.35 0.04
C GLU A 144 13.89 17.51 0.14
N PHE A 145 13.90 16.38 -0.57
CA PHE A 145 15.05 15.51 -0.66
C PHE A 145 16.11 16.13 -1.57
N ILE A 146 17.31 16.31 -1.01
CA ILE A 146 18.44 16.89 -1.73
C ILE A 146 19.28 15.77 -2.34
N TYR A 147 19.41 15.79 -3.65
CA TYR A 147 20.29 14.89 -4.39
C TYR A 147 21.74 15.38 -4.35
N THR A 148 22.68 14.46 -4.09
CA THR A 148 24.10 14.66 -4.37
C THR A 148 24.27 14.86 -5.88
N TYR A 149 23.77 13.89 -6.66
CA TYR A 149 23.68 13.93 -8.12
C TYR A 149 22.30 13.43 -8.53
N ALA A 150 21.51 14.30 -9.16
CA ALA A 150 20.15 13.95 -9.59
C ALA A 150 20.21 13.07 -10.85
N PRO A 151 19.23 12.18 -11.07
CA PRO A 151 19.12 11.45 -12.33
C PRO A 151 19.04 12.39 -13.53
N THR A 152 19.62 11.98 -14.65
CA THR A 152 19.67 12.77 -15.89
C THR A 152 18.69 12.26 -16.94
N ASP A 153 18.29 13.14 -17.86
CA ASP A 153 17.38 12.84 -18.99
C ASP A 153 18.09 13.09 -20.32
N SER A 154 18.78 12.05 -20.81
CA SER A 154 19.52 12.08 -22.07
C SER A 154 18.63 12.28 -23.30
N GLU A 155 17.34 11.90 -23.23
CA GLU A 155 16.40 12.07 -24.35
C GLU A 155 16.07 13.54 -24.61
N ASN A 156 16.19 14.40 -23.61
CA ASN A 156 16.00 15.85 -23.73
C ASN A 156 17.33 16.63 -23.78
N ALA A 157 18.45 15.93 -24.04
CA ALA A 157 19.74 16.58 -24.14
C ALA A 157 19.77 17.58 -25.32
N ARG A 158 20.33 18.77 -25.08
CA ARG A 158 20.61 19.74 -26.14
C ARG A 158 22.00 19.48 -26.70
N TYR A 159 22.14 19.48 -28.03
CA TYR A 159 23.41 19.27 -28.74
C TYR A 159 23.79 20.55 -29.50
N PRO A 160 24.50 21.51 -28.87
CA PRO A 160 24.78 22.79 -29.50
C PRO A 160 25.73 22.65 -30.69
N PHE A 161 25.46 23.41 -31.76
CA PHE A 161 26.37 23.56 -32.88
C PHE A 161 27.47 24.60 -32.59
N ARG A 162 28.25 24.36 -31.53
CA ARG A 162 29.35 25.22 -31.09
C ARG A 162 30.47 24.35 -30.54
N LYS A 163 31.72 24.73 -30.79
CA LYS A 163 32.88 24.11 -30.13
C LYS A 163 33.00 24.62 -28.70
N GLY A 164 33.47 23.78 -27.80
CA GLY A 164 33.60 24.12 -26.39
C GLY A 164 34.74 23.40 -25.71
N LYS A 165 35.45 24.10 -24.82
CA LYS A 165 36.62 23.59 -24.13
C LYS A 165 36.45 23.67 -22.60
N PRO A 166 36.66 22.56 -21.87
CA PRO A 166 36.78 22.59 -20.42
C PRO A 166 38.18 23.10 -20.00
N SER A 167 38.28 23.82 -18.89
CA SER A 167 39.55 24.34 -18.37
C SER A 167 40.36 23.34 -17.54
N GLY A 168 39.90 22.08 -17.43
CA GLY A 168 40.57 21.00 -16.71
C GLY A 168 39.81 19.69 -16.84
N ALA A 169 40.42 18.58 -16.41
CA ALA A 169 39.89 17.21 -16.60
C ALA A 169 39.72 16.38 -15.31
N ASN A 170 40.17 16.89 -14.16
CA ASN A 170 40.23 16.12 -12.92
C ASN A 170 38.87 16.04 -12.21
N LEU A 171 38.50 14.86 -11.73
CA LEU A 171 37.31 14.63 -10.92
C LEU A 171 37.30 15.54 -9.67
N GLY A 172 36.15 16.13 -9.36
CA GLY A 172 35.95 17.05 -8.24
C GLY A 172 36.50 18.47 -8.45
N ALA A 173 37.15 18.75 -9.58
CA ALA A 173 37.63 20.09 -9.88
C ALA A 173 36.48 21.00 -10.33
N PHE A 174 36.49 22.24 -9.84
CA PHE A 174 35.63 23.31 -10.35
C PHE A 174 36.31 23.97 -11.54
N ILE A 175 35.70 23.84 -12.72
CA ILE A 175 36.25 24.30 -14.00
C ILE A 175 35.28 25.23 -14.72
N SER A 176 35.77 25.95 -15.71
CA SER A 176 34.94 26.65 -16.68
C SER A 176 34.85 25.86 -17.97
N PHE A 177 33.64 25.74 -18.54
CA PHE A 177 33.42 25.29 -19.91
C PHE A 177 33.12 26.52 -20.76
N THR A 178 33.99 26.81 -21.73
CA THR A 178 33.92 28.03 -22.55
C THR A 178 33.77 27.67 -24.01
N LEU A 179 32.85 28.35 -24.69
CA LEU A 179 32.60 28.17 -26.11
C LEU A 179 33.55 29.01 -26.95
N ASP A 180 33.99 28.44 -28.06
CA ASP A 180 34.75 29.17 -29.09
C ASP A 180 33.83 30.13 -29.84
N ALA A 181 34.43 30.99 -30.68
CA ALA A 181 33.69 31.80 -31.64
C ALA A 181 32.79 30.92 -32.54
N VAL A 182 31.73 31.53 -33.08
CA VAL A 182 30.84 30.85 -34.04
C VAL A 182 31.66 30.34 -35.22
N THR A 183 31.43 29.08 -35.59
CA THR A 183 32.22 28.39 -36.62
C THR A 183 32.03 29.03 -37.99
N GLU A 184 33.11 29.10 -38.77
CA GLU A 184 33.04 29.53 -40.17
C GLU A 184 32.32 28.49 -41.03
N TRP A 185 31.64 28.95 -42.08
CA TRP A 185 30.98 28.07 -43.03
C TRP A 185 32.00 27.24 -43.83
N VAL A 186 31.71 25.95 -44.01
CA VAL A 186 32.51 24.97 -44.74
C VAL A 186 31.59 24.22 -45.71
N ASP A 187 32.02 24.07 -46.96
CA ASP A 187 31.24 23.49 -48.05
C ASP A 187 30.87 22.01 -47.87
N THR A 188 31.73 21.25 -47.18
CA THR A 188 31.56 19.82 -46.92
C THR A 188 30.78 19.50 -45.64
N GLN A 189 30.52 20.49 -44.80
CA GLN A 189 29.82 20.31 -43.53
C GLN A 189 28.30 20.23 -43.75
N THR A 190 27.64 19.33 -43.02
CA THR A 190 26.18 19.30 -42.94
C THR A 190 25.69 20.26 -41.86
N TYR A 191 24.73 21.10 -42.23
CA TYR A 191 24.07 22.06 -41.36
C TYR A 191 22.60 21.67 -41.20
N PHE A 192 22.12 21.66 -39.96
CA PHE A 192 20.71 21.46 -39.68
C PHE A 192 20.01 22.80 -39.48
N LYS A 193 18.69 22.79 -39.66
CA LYS A 193 17.84 23.95 -39.39
C LYS A 193 18.15 24.56 -38.02
N GLY A 194 18.41 25.85 -38.01
CA GLY A 194 18.74 26.64 -36.83
C GLY A 194 20.24 26.81 -36.56
N ASP A 195 21.11 26.07 -37.24
CA ASP A 195 22.57 26.21 -37.10
C ASP A 195 23.03 27.60 -37.53
N VAL A 196 23.99 28.16 -36.79
CA VAL A 196 24.54 29.50 -37.05
C VAL A 196 26.00 29.39 -37.44
N VAL A 197 26.37 30.06 -38.54
CA VAL A 197 27.74 30.12 -39.06
C VAL A 197 28.17 31.55 -39.34
N VAL A 198 29.47 31.77 -39.40
CA VAL A 198 30.06 33.01 -39.93
C VAL A 198 30.47 32.80 -41.39
N PHE A 199 30.02 33.68 -42.27
CA PHE A 199 30.50 33.73 -43.66
C PHE A 199 30.73 35.19 -44.06
N SER A 200 31.93 35.50 -44.56
CA SER A 200 32.31 36.88 -44.93
C SER A 200 32.07 37.91 -43.82
N ARG A 201 32.34 37.53 -42.55
CA ARG A 201 32.12 38.34 -41.33
C ARG A 201 30.65 38.65 -41.00
N ILE A 202 29.70 38.00 -41.65
CA ILE A 202 28.26 38.11 -41.37
C ILE A 202 27.78 36.78 -40.79
N LEU A 203 26.88 36.84 -39.80
CA LEU A 203 26.23 35.66 -39.23
C LEU A 203 25.07 35.23 -40.11
N TYR A 204 25.00 33.94 -40.41
CA TYR A 204 23.89 33.32 -41.12
C TYR A 204 23.33 32.18 -40.30
N GLN A 205 21.99 32.08 -40.26
CA GLN A 205 21.27 30.96 -39.67
C GLN A 205 20.69 30.08 -40.78
N ALA A 206 20.86 28.77 -40.67
CA ALA A 206 20.26 27.80 -41.58
C ALA A 206 18.74 27.76 -41.37
N VAL A 207 17.98 27.99 -42.43
CA VAL A 207 16.51 27.97 -42.42
C VAL A 207 15.99 26.55 -42.60
N ASP A 208 16.74 25.71 -43.32
CA ASP A 208 16.48 24.28 -43.54
C ASP A 208 17.80 23.49 -43.60
N ASP A 209 17.71 22.16 -43.46
CA ASP A 209 18.87 21.26 -43.50
C ASP A 209 19.57 21.34 -44.86
N ASN A 210 20.89 21.54 -44.87
CA ASN A 210 21.65 21.75 -46.11
C ASN A 210 23.12 21.32 -46.02
N VAL A 211 23.73 21.12 -47.19
CA VAL A 211 25.15 20.81 -47.39
C VAL A 211 25.63 21.55 -48.64
N GLY A 212 26.81 22.17 -48.60
CA GLY A 212 27.42 22.84 -49.76
C GLY A 212 26.69 24.09 -50.28
N LYS A 213 25.66 24.57 -49.59
CA LYS A 213 24.91 25.79 -49.95
C LYS A 213 25.61 27.02 -49.38
N ILE A 214 26.01 27.95 -50.24
CA ILE A 214 26.78 29.14 -49.85
C ILE A 214 25.86 30.18 -49.18
N PRO A 215 26.16 30.66 -47.95
CA PRO A 215 25.23 31.46 -47.17
C PRO A 215 24.73 32.79 -47.77
N ASN A 216 25.53 33.46 -48.61
CA ASN A 216 25.15 34.74 -49.18
C ASN A 216 24.40 34.65 -50.53
N THR A 217 24.26 33.46 -51.10
CA THR A 217 23.61 33.24 -52.42
C THR A 217 22.47 32.24 -52.38
N SER A 218 22.36 31.47 -51.29
CA SER A 218 21.41 30.35 -51.17
C SER A 218 20.27 30.73 -50.24
N ILE A 219 19.06 30.25 -50.54
CA ILE A 219 17.83 30.58 -49.78
C ILE A 219 17.75 29.85 -48.44
N GLU A 220 18.56 28.81 -48.27
CA GLU A 220 18.66 27.98 -47.08
C GLU A 220 19.32 28.74 -45.90
N TRP A 221 19.76 29.98 -46.11
CA TRP A 221 20.42 30.82 -45.11
C TRP A 221 19.75 32.18 -44.98
N VAL A 222 19.64 32.67 -43.76
CA VAL A 222 19.17 34.02 -43.45
C VAL A 222 20.19 34.76 -42.59
N VAL A 223 20.40 36.05 -42.86
CA VAL A 223 21.27 36.90 -42.02
C VAL A 223 20.67 36.99 -40.61
N THR A 224 21.51 36.81 -39.60
CA THR A 224 21.08 36.80 -38.19
C THR A 224 21.99 37.66 -37.31
N ASN A 225 21.59 37.81 -36.03
CA ASN A 225 22.26 38.65 -35.03
C ASN A 225 22.89 37.80 -33.91
N ASN A 226 23.69 38.44 -33.06
CA ASN A 226 24.41 37.77 -31.97
C ASN A 226 23.50 37.10 -30.93
N ASP A 227 22.26 37.57 -30.74
CA ASP A 227 21.36 37.05 -29.70
C ASP A 227 21.02 35.57 -29.90
N ILE A 228 20.95 35.11 -31.17
CA ILE A 228 20.63 33.72 -31.55
C ILE A 228 21.84 32.78 -31.31
N THR A 229 23.03 33.32 -31.08
CA THR A 229 24.25 32.53 -30.84
C THR A 229 24.38 32.05 -29.39
N SER A 230 23.48 32.47 -28.50
CA SER A 230 23.51 32.14 -27.08
C SER A 230 23.20 30.66 -26.86
N VAL A 231 24.13 29.91 -26.26
CA VAL A 231 23.94 28.48 -25.98
C VAL A 231 23.52 28.25 -24.55
N PHE A 232 24.18 28.93 -23.62
CA PHE A 232 23.90 28.83 -22.18
C PHE A 232 22.92 29.91 -21.73
N THR A 233 22.09 29.56 -20.77
CA THR A 233 21.15 30.45 -20.10
C THR A 233 21.25 30.28 -18.57
N PRO A 234 20.72 31.22 -17.77
CA PRO A 234 20.64 31.03 -16.31
C PRO A 234 19.88 29.76 -15.88
N ALA A 235 18.97 29.25 -16.73
CA ALA A 235 18.23 28.01 -16.48
C ALA A 235 19.07 26.74 -16.61
N ASP A 236 20.31 26.84 -17.13
CA ASP A 236 21.22 25.69 -17.24
C ASP A 236 21.92 25.33 -15.93
N ILE A 237 21.75 26.13 -14.87
CA ILE A 237 22.26 25.79 -13.55
C ILE A 237 21.57 24.51 -13.06
N GLY A 238 22.36 23.50 -12.72
CA GLY A 238 21.88 22.16 -12.34
C GLY A 238 21.84 21.15 -13.50
N ASN A 239 21.95 21.60 -14.76
CA ASN A 239 22.14 20.71 -15.91
C ASN A 239 23.59 20.17 -15.92
N TYR A 240 23.80 19.11 -16.69
CA TYR A 240 25.10 18.46 -16.85
C TYR A 240 25.64 18.70 -18.25
N ILE A 241 26.94 18.91 -18.39
CA ILE A 241 27.62 18.88 -19.68
C ILE A 241 28.27 17.51 -19.83
N ASP A 242 27.86 16.75 -20.84
CA ASP A 242 28.54 15.53 -21.28
C ASP A 242 29.53 15.88 -22.38
N VAL A 243 30.81 15.64 -22.12
CA VAL A 243 31.91 16.01 -23.00
C VAL A 243 33.14 15.15 -22.71
N ASN A 244 33.91 14.79 -23.75
CA ASN A 244 35.19 14.07 -23.63
C ASN A 244 35.15 12.86 -22.66
N GLY A 245 34.06 12.09 -22.66
CA GLY A 245 33.88 10.88 -21.82
C GLY A 245 33.49 11.14 -20.36
N GLY A 246 33.39 12.39 -19.92
CA GLY A 246 33.03 12.76 -18.55
C GLY A 246 31.84 13.72 -18.46
N LEU A 247 31.50 14.10 -17.23
CA LEU A 247 30.33 14.91 -16.91
C LEU A 247 30.71 16.09 -16.02
N ILE A 248 30.21 17.27 -16.36
CA ILE A 248 30.37 18.50 -15.59
C ILE A 248 29.00 18.97 -15.10
N LYS A 249 28.78 19.04 -13.79
CA LYS A 249 27.56 19.62 -13.22
C LYS A 249 27.67 21.14 -13.21
N ILE A 250 26.77 21.84 -13.91
CA ILE A 250 26.78 23.30 -13.98
C ILE A 250 26.34 23.87 -12.63
N THR A 251 27.22 24.66 -12.00
CA THR A 251 26.94 25.31 -10.70
C THR A 251 26.76 26.82 -10.83
N LYS A 252 27.24 27.41 -11.92
CA LYS A 252 27.14 28.86 -12.16
C LYS A 252 27.07 29.18 -13.65
N TYR A 253 26.13 30.05 -14.00
CA TYR A 253 26.09 30.73 -15.30
C TYR A 253 26.99 31.96 -15.28
N ASN A 254 27.97 32.05 -16.19
CA ASN A 254 28.83 33.24 -16.31
C ASN A 254 28.29 34.19 -17.40
N ASN A 255 28.04 33.65 -18.59
CA ASN A 255 27.43 34.34 -19.72
C ASN A 255 26.98 33.31 -20.79
N ALA A 256 26.41 33.79 -21.89
CA ALA A 256 25.86 32.95 -22.96
C ALA A 256 26.85 31.96 -23.61
N ASN A 257 28.16 32.21 -23.45
CA ASN A 257 29.25 31.40 -24.00
C ASN A 257 30.13 30.74 -22.93
N SER A 258 29.79 30.85 -21.64
CA SER A 258 30.61 30.27 -20.58
C SER A 258 29.80 29.95 -19.33
N VAL A 259 30.06 28.76 -18.78
CA VAL A 259 29.53 28.30 -17.49
C VAL A 259 30.66 27.75 -16.63
N SER A 260 30.44 27.71 -15.32
CA SER A 260 31.33 27.05 -14.37
C SER A 260 30.60 25.89 -13.68
N GLY A 261 31.34 24.83 -13.40
CA GLY A 261 30.78 23.60 -12.88
C GLY A 261 31.83 22.69 -12.25
N GLU A 262 31.34 21.67 -11.55
CA GLU A 262 32.15 20.62 -10.94
C GLU A 262 32.24 19.42 -11.89
N ILE A 263 33.43 18.87 -12.11
CA ILE A 263 33.59 17.60 -12.82
C ILE A 263 33.12 16.47 -11.92
N VAL A 264 31.98 15.86 -12.23
CA VAL A 264 31.37 14.78 -11.44
C VAL A 264 31.69 13.39 -12.00
N LYS A 265 32.03 13.30 -13.29
CA LYS A 265 32.64 12.12 -13.92
C LYS A 265 33.90 12.57 -14.64
N LYS A 266 35.02 11.91 -14.36
CA LYS A 266 36.34 12.30 -14.87
C LYS A 266 36.32 12.43 -16.40
N LEU A 267 36.89 13.51 -16.91
CA LEU A 267 37.07 13.71 -18.35
C LEU A 267 38.32 12.94 -18.81
N GLU A 268 38.25 12.31 -19.98
CA GLU A 268 39.41 11.62 -20.57
C GLU A 268 40.49 12.62 -20.99
N SER A 269 40.09 13.81 -21.42
CA SER A 269 40.97 14.92 -21.76
C SER A 269 40.25 16.26 -21.71
N ASP A 270 41.01 17.36 -21.60
CA ASP A 270 40.53 18.75 -21.64
C ASP A 270 40.66 19.38 -23.04
N ILE A 271 40.57 18.56 -24.08
CA ILE A 271 40.62 19.01 -25.48
C ILE A 271 39.35 19.76 -25.86
N ASN A 272 39.45 20.56 -26.92
CA ASN A 272 38.30 21.26 -27.48
C ASN A 272 37.34 20.25 -28.11
N ALA A 273 36.10 20.22 -27.62
CA ALA A 273 35.04 19.39 -28.17
C ALA A 273 34.48 20.07 -29.42
N ILE A 274 34.28 19.28 -30.48
CA ILE A 274 33.69 19.77 -31.72
C ILE A 274 32.19 19.95 -31.57
N GLU A 275 31.56 20.58 -32.55
CA GLU A 275 30.13 20.79 -32.58
C GLU A 275 29.37 19.47 -32.44
N ARG A 276 28.34 19.44 -31.59
CA ARG A 276 27.51 18.25 -31.30
C ARG A 276 28.23 17.04 -30.70
N SER A 277 29.55 17.08 -30.48
CA SER A 277 30.26 16.01 -29.74
C SER A 277 30.16 16.16 -28.22
N TRP A 278 29.41 17.16 -27.76
CA TRP A 278 29.07 17.40 -26.37
C TRP A 278 27.61 17.80 -26.28
N SER A 279 27.02 17.63 -25.09
CA SER A 279 25.60 17.92 -24.87
C SER A 279 25.34 18.55 -23.51
N ILE A 280 24.20 19.24 -23.39
CA ILE A 280 23.68 19.76 -22.13
C ILE A 280 22.48 18.89 -21.75
N ILE A 281 22.63 18.11 -20.70
CA ILE A 281 21.68 17.12 -20.24
C ILE A 281 20.91 17.67 -19.02
N PRO A 282 19.58 17.83 -19.12
CA PRO A 282 18.77 18.28 -17.98
C PRO A 282 18.57 17.17 -16.94
N PRO A 283 18.23 17.53 -15.69
CA PRO A 283 17.79 16.56 -14.70
C PRO A 283 16.45 15.92 -15.11
N ALA A 284 16.32 14.62 -14.83
CA ALA A 284 15.13 13.85 -15.17
C ALA A 284 13.89 14.26 -14.39
N PHE A 285 14.07 14.75 -13.17
CA PHE A 285 12.97 15.15 -12.29
C PHE A 285 12.81 16.66 -12.28
N ASN A 286 11.66 17.12 -12.72
CA ASN A 286 11.28 18.52 -12.75
C ASN A 286 9.76 18.64 -12.88
N ALA A 287 9.22 19.85 -12.74
CA ALA A 287 7.78 20.09 -12.78
C ALA A 287 7.10 19.64 -14.10
N SER A 288 7.83 19.62 -15.22
CA SER A 288 7.31 19.20 -16.53
C SER A 288 7.35 17.68 -16.72
N ASN A 289 8.50 17.06 -16.43
CA ASN A 289 8.70 15.62 -16.56
C ASN A 289 8.05 14.80 -15.44
N GLY A 290 7.67 15.47 -14.35
CA GLY A 290 7.18 14.86 -13.12
C GLY A 290 8.30 14.39 -12.20
N TYR A 291 7.90 13.98 -11.00
CA TYR A 291 8.76 13.39 -9.98
C TYR A 291 8.41 11.90 -9.82
N PRO A 292 9.26 11.06 -9.21
CA PRO A 292 8.94 9.66 -9.01
C PRO A 292 7.65 9.47 -8.19
N LYS A 293 6.79 8.56 -8.63
CA LYS A 293 5.62 8.10 -7.87
C LYS A 293 5.98 6.97 -6.92
N CYS A 294 6.88 6.07 -7.31
CA CYS A 294 7.14 4.81 -6.59
C CYS A 294 8.53 4.81 -5.96
N CYS A 295 8.66 4.19 -4.77
CA CYS A 295 9.93 4.06 -4.09
C CYS A 295 10.03 2.77 -3.25
N THR A 296 11.24 2.23 -3.15
CA THR A 296 11.60 1.18 -2.19
C THR A 296 13.11 1.24 -1.86
N PHE A 297 13.57 0.38 -0.96
CA PHE A 297 15.00 0.18 -0.68
C PHE A 297 15.39 -1.26 -0.98
N PHE A 298 16.53 -1.44 -1.64
CA PHE A 298 17.10 -2.75 -1.90
C PHE A 298 18.63 -2.70 -1.90
N LYS A 299 19.29 -3.62 -1.16
CA LYS A 299 20.76 -3.72 -1.06
C LYS A 299 21.48 -2.37 -0.85
N GLN A 300 20.99 -1.56 0.10
CA GLN A 300 21.50 -0.20 0.43
C GLN A 300 21.37 0.84 -0.70
N ARG A 301 20.53 0.60 -1.70
CA ARG A 301 20.19 1.55 -2.76
C ARG A 301 18.76 2.06 -2.54
N LEU A 302 18.57 3.37 -2.64
CA LEU A 302 17.24 3.95 -2.80
C LEU A 302 16.80 3.70 -4.25
N VAL A 303 15.64 3.06 -4.40
CA VAL A 303 15.08 2.72 -5.71
C VAL A 303 13.83 3.56 -5.92
N ILE A 304 13.77 4.28 -7.03
CA ILE A 304 12.65 5.17 -7.39
C ILE A 304 12.22 4.89 -8.82
N ALA A 305 10.94 5.08 -9.12
CA ALA A 305 10.38 4.80 -10.43
C ALA A 305 9.12 5.62 -10.74
N ASN A 306 8.69 5.55 -12.00
CA ASN A 306 7.47 6.14 -12.53
C ASN A 306 7.42 7.68 -12.39
N THR A 307 7.92 8.37 -13.42
CA THR A 307 7.64 9.80 -13.62
C THR A 307 6.58 9.99 -14.70
N LYS A 308 6.02 11.20 -14.84
CA LYS A 308 5.06 11.51 -15.92
C LYS A 308 5.65 11.24 -17.31
N LYS A 309 6.94 11.55 -17.52
CA LYS A 309 7.63 11.32 -18.79
C LYS A 309 8.09 9.87 -18.98
N ALA A 310 8.61 9.24 -17.93
CA ALA A 310 9.19 7.90 -17.98
C ALA A 310 8.51 6.96 -16.95
N PRO A 311 7.29 6.48 -17.25
CA PRO A 311 6.46 5.71 -16.30
C PRO A 311 6.98 4.28 -16.04
N ASN A 312 7.86 3.77 -16.90
CA ASN A 312 8.43 2.42 -16.88
C ASN A 312 9.94 2.38 -16.58
N LYS A 313 10.53 3.53 -16.23
CA LYS A 313 11.96 3.64 -15.87
C LYS A 313 12.14 3.51 -14.36
N ILE A 314 13.20 2.82 -13.96
CA ILE A 314 13.59 2.57 -12.57
C ILE A 314 15.01 3.10 -12.40
N TRP A 315 15.23 3.88 -11.34
CA TRP A 315 16.54 4.42 -10.97
C TRP A 315 16.97 3.83 -9.63
N PHE A 316 18.20 3.32 -9.58
CA PHE A 316 18.86 2.84 -8.39
C PHE A 316 19.95 3.83 -8.00
N SER A 317 19.91 4.34 -6.75
CA SER A 317 21.01 5.16 -6.22
C SER A 317 22.28 4.35 -6.08
N ALA A 318 23.43 5.02 -5.92
CA ALA A 318 24.67 4.38 -5.50
C ALA A 318 24.49 3.70 -4.13
N VAL A 319 25.28 2.65 -3.89
CA VAL A 319 25.25 1.88 -2.64
C VAL A 319 25.65 2.78 -1.46
N GLY A 320 24.79 2.92 -0.47
CA GLY A 320 25.05 3.68 0.74
C GLY A 320 24.95 5.21 0.59
N ASP A 321 24.80 5.72 -0.64
CA ASP A 321 24.54 7.14 -0.92
C ASP A 321 23.19 7.29 -1.65
N ASN A 322 22.14 7.48 -0.85
CA ASN A 322 20.76 7.59 -1.32
C ASN A 322 20.52 8.79 -2.25
N GLY A 323 21.39 9.80 -2.23
CA GLY A 323 21.26 11.03 -3.03
C GLY A 323 22.06 11.01 -4.32
N ASN A 324 22.90 9.99 -4.53
CA ASN A 324 23.76 9.87 -5.69
C ASN A 324 23.12 8.95 -6.74
N PHE A 325 22.66 9.55 -7.84
CA PHE A 325 22.18 8.85 -9.03
C PHE A 325 23.07 9.09 -10.25
N LEU A 326 24.36 9.35 -10.03
CA LEU A 326 25.32 9.46 -11.11
C LEU A 326 25.63 8.07 -11.67
N GLU A 327 25.30 7.89 -12.95
CA GLU A 327 25.49 6.60 -13.62
C GLU A 327 26.91 6.46 -14.16
N THR A 328 27.61 5.43 -13.67
CA THR A 328 28.94 5.00 -14.09
C THR A 328 28.99 3.48 -14.11
N THR A 329 30.17 2.88 -14.28
CA THR A 329 30.32 1.43 -14.55
C THR A 329 30.73 0.61 -13.34
N ASP A 330 31.07 1.23 -12.20
CA ASP A 330 31.55 0.48 -11.04
C ASP A 330 30.38 -0.19 -10.31
N ASP A 331 30.68 -1.28 -9.60
CA ASP A 331 29.63 -2.13 -9.06
C ASP A 331 28.74 -1.45 -8.01
N SER A 332 29.28 -0.44 -7.33
CA SER A 332 28.59 0.37 -6.32
C SER A 332 27.79 1.53 -6.89
N ASP A 333 27.95 1.84 -8.17
CA ASP A 333 27.46 3.08 -8.76
C ASP A 333 25.98 3.00 -9.08
N ALA A 334 25.35 4.18 -9.20
CA ALA A 334 23.96 4.27 -9.59
C ALA A 334 23.76 3.74 -11.02
N PHE A 335 22.55 3.27 -11.30
CA PHE A 335 22.16 2.87 -12.63
C PHE A 335 20.65 3.03 -12.81
N SER A 336 20.20 3.10 -14.06
CA SER A 336 18.80 3.03 -14.39
C SER A 336 18.53 1.96 -15.43
N ILE A 337 17.32 1.41 -15.36
CA ILE A 337 16.82 0.41 -16.28
C ILE A 337 15.42 0.81 -16.73
N VAL A 338 15.02 0.30 -17.88
CA VAL A 338 13.68 0.48 -18.43
C VAL A 338 13.09 -0.91 -18.62
N SER A 339 11.91 -1.15 -18.06
CA SER A 339 11.19 -2.39 -18.36
C SER A 339 10.67 -2.32 -19.79
N ALA A 340 11.36 -2.98 -20.72
CA ALA A 340 10.98 -3.07 -22.13
C ALA A 340 10.06 -4.29 -22.32
N SER A 341 8.75 -4.10 -22.11
CA SER A 341 7.72 -5.06 -22.51
C SER A 341 7.04 -4.61 -23.81
N GLY A 342 6.36 -5.54 -24.51
CA GLY A 342 5.59 -5.22 -25.73
C GLY A 342 4.45 -4.20 -25.51
N LEU A 343 4.13 -3.89 -24.26
CA LEU A 343 3.23 -2.81 -23.85
C LEU A 343 4.00 -1.84 -22.95
N SER A 344 3.78 -0.53 -23.12
CA SER A 344 4.32 0.49 -22.19
C SER A 344 3.48 0.49 -20.91
N ASN A 345 3.96 -0.21 -19.88
CA ASN A 345 3.24 -0.35 -18.61
C ASN A 345 3.86 0.55 -17.54
N SER A 346 3.02 1.36 -16.89
CA SER A 346 3.46 2.19 -15.77
C SER A 346 3.69 1.33 -14.52
N ILE A 347 4.80 1.58 -13.83
CA ILE A 347 5.12 0.92 -12.56
C ILE A 347 4.27 1.54 -11.45
N LEU A 348 3.37 0.78 -10.84
CA LEU A 348 2.42 1.25 -9.83
C LEU A 348 2.98 1.16 -8.42
N PHE A 349 3.75 0.11 -8.12
CA PHE A 349 4.38 -0.10 -6.81
C PHE A 349 5.74 -0.77 -6.96
N LEU A 350 6.62 -0.50 -5.98
CA LEU A 350 7.91 -1.16 -5.82
C LEU A 350 7.97 -1.79 -4.43
N GLU A 351 8.36 -3.05 -4.35
CA GLU A 351 8.57 -3.76 -3.09
C GLU A 351 9.85 -4.58 -3.14
N SER A 352 10.51 -4.73 -1.99
CA SER A 352 11.75 -5.51 -1.90
C SER A 352 11.50 -6.90 -1.31
N GLN A 353 11.79 -7.92 -2.12
CA GLN A 353 11.72 -9.32 -1.74
C GLN A 353 12.50 -10.15 -2.76
N ARG A 354 13.63 -10.74 -2.33
CA ARG A 354 14.64 -11.43 -3.17
C ARG A 354 15.32 -10.53 -4.22
N GLY A 355 14.53 -9.75 -4.95
CA GLY A 355 14.91 -8.62 -5.81
C GLY A 355 14.03 -7.41 -5.52
N VAL A 356 13.93 -6.49 -6.48
CA VAL A 356 12.93 -5.43 -6.50
C VAL A 356 11.75 -5.89 -7.34
N ILE A 357 10.65 -6.21 -6.66
CA ILE A 357 9.37 -6.52 -7.30
C ILE A 357 8.75 -5.21 -7.77
N CYS A 358 8.37 -5.19 -9.03
CA CYS A 358 7.71 -4.07 -9.67
C CYS A 358 6.34 -4.51 -10.14
N LEU A 359 5.32 -3.95 -9.49
CA LEU A 359 3.92 -4.20 -9.85
C LEU A 359 3.49 -3.15 -10.87
N THR A 360 3.03 -3.59 -12.05
CA THR A 360 2.55 -2.69 -13.10
C THR A 360 1.06 -2.84 -13.33
N SER A 361 0.50 -2.02 -14.23
CA SER A 361 -0.89 -2.13 -14.66
C SER A 361 -1.23 -3.43 -15.41
N SER A 362 -0.24 -4.18 -15.92
CA SER A 362 -0.47 -5.40 -16.73
C SER A 362 0.16 -6.66 -16.16
N GLY A 363 1.22 -6.54 -15.37
CA GLY A 363 1.99 -7.68 -14.90
C GLY A 363 2.98 -7.35 -13.79
N GLU A 364 3.59 -8.40 -13.26
CA GLU A 364 4.51 -8.38 -12.14
C GLU A 364 5.88 -8.84 -12.62
N PHE A 365 6.89 -7.98 -12.46
CA PHE A 365 8.26 -8.29 -12.80
C PHE A 365 9.19 -8.14 -11.60
N MET A 366 10.30 -8.86 -11.60
CA MET A 366 11.37 -8.73 -10.62
C MET A 366 12.62 -8.19 -11.30
N VAL A 367 13.27 -7.24 -10.65
CA VAL A 367 14.62 -6.79 -10.98
C VAL A 367 15.59 -7.43 -9.99
N ASP A 368 16.51 -8.23 -10.51
CA ASP A 368 17.47 -8.99 -9.72
C ASP A 368 18.81 -9.16 -10.46
N SER A 369 19.65 -10.08 -9.98
CA SER A 369 20.97 -10.40 -10.55
C SER A 369 21.42 -11.76 -10.00
N ASP A 370 22.07 -12.59 -10.81
CA ASP A 370 22.62 -13.88 -10.35
C ASP A 370 23.78 -13.73 -9.34
N GLY A 371 24.39 -12.54 -9.27
CA GLY A 371 25.48 -12.21 -8.36
C GLY A 371 25.28 -10.87 -7.65
N VAL A 372 26.30 -10.01 -7.74
CA VAL A 372 26.21 -8.63 -7.27
C VAL A 372 25.25 -7.87 -8.18
N LEU A 373 24.33 -7.10 -7.60
CA LEU A 373 23.44 -6.23 -8.39
C LEU A 373 24.19 -4.95 -8.72
N SER A 374 24.56 -4.80 -9.99
CA SER A 374 25.36 -3.68 -10.49
C SER A 374 24.87 -3.20 -11.87
N PRO A 375 25.39 -2.08 -12.38
CA PRO A 375 24.98 -1.55 -13.69
C PRO A 375 25.13 -2.55 -14.85
N THR A 376 26.03 -3.53 -14.74
CA THR A 376 26.37 -4.48 -15.81
C THR A 376 25.78 -5.89 -15.62
N THR A 377 25.13 -6.15 -14.49
CA THR A 377 24.65 -7.50 -14.10
C THR A 377 23.15 -7.56 -13.80
N VAL A 378 22.44 -6.44 -13.95
CA VAL A 378 21.01 -6.34 -13.66
C VAL A 378 20.18 -7.13 -14.68
N ASN A 379 19.28 -7.96 -14.17
CA ASN A 379 18.32 -8.74 -14.93
C ASN A 379 16.89 -8.27 -14.63
N ILE A 380 15.99 -8.41 -15.60
CA ILE A 380 14.55 -8.13 -15.45
C ILE A 380 13.80 -9.39 -15.88
N ASN A 381 13.05 -9.98 -14.94
CA ASN A 381 12.30 -11.21 -15.15
C ASN A 381 10.80 -10.97 -14.92
N GLU A 382 9.97 -11.26 -15.92
CA GLU A 382 8.51 -11.23 -15.76
C GLU A 382 8.02 -12.54 -15.15
N HIS A 383 7.17 -12.47 -14.13
CA HIS A 383 6.66 -13.65 -13.42
C HIS A 383 5.18 -13.90 -13.67
N SER A 384 4.37 -12.85 -13.80
CA SER A 384 2.96 -12.99 -14.17
C SER A 384 2.43 -11.74 -14.88
N ALA A 385 1.30 -11.92 -15.57
CA ALA A 385 0.64 -10.87 -16.37
C ALA A 385 -0.77 -10.55 -15.83
N TYR A 386 -0.93 -10.50 -14.50
CA TYR A 386 -2.23 -10.19 -13.89
C TYR A 386 -2.47 -8.68 -13.78
N GLY A 387 -1.43 -7.93 -13.46
CA GLY A 387 -1.46 -6.49 -13.23
C GLY A 387 -2.03 -6.16 -11.86
N SER A 388 -1.61 -5.00 -11.34
CA SER A 388 -1.98 -4.49 -10.02
C SER A 388 -2.97 -3.33 -10.09
N TYR A 389 -3.81 -3.21 -9.07
CA TYR A 389 -4.75 -2.10 -8.90
C TYR A 389 -4.04 -0.86 -8.35
N PRO A 390 -4.13 0.32 -8.99
CA PRO A 390 -3.26 1.46 -8.70
C PRO A 390 -3.47 2.14 -7.34
N VAL A 391 -4.56 1.83 -6.63
CA VAL A 391 -4.90 2.46 -5.34
C VAL A 391 -4.26 1.71 -4.16
N THR A 392 -4.23 0.38 -4.24
CA THR A 392 -3.98 -0.46 -3.06
C THR A 392 -2.52 -0.86 -3.00
N ARG A 393 -1.78 -0.20 -2.11
CA ARG A 393 -0.39 -0.56 -1.84
C ARG A 393 -0.30 -2.03 -1.43
N PRO A 394 0.64 -2.81 -2.01
CA PRO A 394 0.82 -4.20 -1.62
C PRO A 394 1.32 -4.31 -0.18
N GLU A 395 1.01 -5.42 0.48
CA GLU A 395 1.33 -5.66 1.88
C GLU A 395 2.09 -6.97 2.03
N ARG A 396 3.18 -6.96 2.80
CA ARG A 396 3.95 -8.18 3.08
C ARG A 396 3.32 -8.95 4.23
N VAL A 397 3.01 -10.22 3.98
CA VAL A 397 2.44 -11.15 4.97
C VAL A 397 3.30 -12.39 5.02
N GLY A 398 4.12 -12.50 6.06
CA GLY A 398 5.15 -13.54 6.16
C GLY A 398 6.13 -13.50 4.98
N ASN A 399 6.14 -14.59 4.19
CA ASN A 399 6.99 -14.75 3.01
C ASN A 399 6.26 -14.43 1.69
N GLU A 400 5.03 -13.91 1.74
CA GLU A 400 4.22 -13.59 0.57
C GLU A 400 4.02 -12.07 0.48
N LEU A 401 3.85 -11.58 -0.76
CA LEU A 401 3.43 -10.20 -1.02
C LEU A 401 1.99 -10.22 -1.51
N LEU A 402 1.07 -9.68 -0.71
CA LEU A 402 -0.33 -9.55 -1.09
C LEU A 402 -0.51 -8.30 -1.92
N PHE A 403 -1.19 -8.43 -3.06
CA PHE A 403 -1.54 -7.31 -3.93
C PHE A 403 -2.92 -7.50 -4.55
N VAL A 404 -3.59 -6.39 -4.83
CA VAL A 404 -4.91 -6.41 -5.48
C VAL A 404 -4.71 -6.43 -6.99
N GLN A 405 -5.34 -7.37 -7.69
CA GLN A 405 -5.26 -7.47 -9.14
C GLN A 405 -5.93 -6.24 -9.79
N ARG A 406 -5.51 -5.86 -11.00
CA ARG A 406 -5.94 -4.66 -11.76
C ARG A 406 -7.43 -4.29 -11.75
N GLY A 407 -8.34 -5.25 -11.54
CA GLY A 407 -9.78 -5.00 -11.43
C GLY A 407 -10.23 -4.43 -10.08
N GLY A 408 -9.36 -4.39 -9.06
CA GLY A 408 -9.67 -3.87 -7.73
C GLY A 408 -10.38 -4.85 -6.79
N GLU A 409 -10.97 -5.92 -7.30
CA GLU A 409 -11.86 -6.81 -6.55
C GLU A 409 -11.19 -8.10 -6.05
N ARG A 410 -10.06 -8.49 -6.65
CA ARG A 410 -9.41 -9.78 -6.38
C ARG A 410 -8.07 -9.59 -5.69
N LEU A 411 -7.80 -10.40 -4.68
CA LEU A 411 -6.56 -10.39 -3.92
C LEU A 411 -5.67 -11.56 -4.35
N ARG A 412 -4.41 -11.26 -4.68
CA ARG A 412 -3.37 -12.23 -5.08
C ARG A 412 -2.18 -12.21 -4.14
N ALA A 413 -1.53 -13.36 -3.98
CA ALA A 413 -0.33 -13.52 -3.20
C ALA A 413 0.82 -13.87 -4.13
N LEU A 414 1.77 -12.97 -4.29
CA LEU A 414 3.02 -13.24 -4.98
C LEU A 414 3.93 -14.03 -4.04
N THR A 415 4.24 -15.27 -4.40
CA THR A 415 5.01 -16.22 -3.59
C THR A 415 5.93 -17.06 -4.45
N TYR A 416 7.06 -17.50 -3.90
CA TYR A 416 8.01 -18.35 -4.59
C TYR A 416 7.59 -19.82 -4.48
N ARG A 417 7.59 -20.54 -5.60
CA ARG A 417 7.32 -21.98 -5.67
C ARG A 417 8.52 -22.73 -6.22
N TYR A 418 8.94 -23.75 -5.49
CA TYR A 418 10.09 -24.58 -5.85
C TYR A 418 9.82 -25.42 -7.12
N GLU A 419 8.56 -25.81 -7.39
CA GLU A 419 8.23 -26.68 -8.52
C GLU A 419 8.46 -26.01 -9.87
N VAL A 420 8.32 -24.68 -9.93
CA VAL A 420 8.51 -23.87 -11.14
C VAL A 420 9.75 -22.97 -11.04
N ASP A 421 10.53 -23.13 -9.97
CA ASP A 421 11.71 -22.30 -9.64
C ASP A 421 11.46 -20.80 -9.89
N GLY A 422 10.35 -20.28 -9.35
CA GLY A 422 9.89 -18.94 -9.72
C GLY A 422 8.78 -18.40 -8.84
N LEU A 423 8.51 -17.10 -8.99
CA LEU A 423 7.35 -16.49 -8.36
C LEU A 423 6.07 -16.83 -9.13
N VAL A 424 5.01 -17.10 -8.38
CA VAL A 424 3.65 -17.25 -8.87
C VAL A 424 2.70 -16.38 -8.06
N SER A 425 1.53 -16.07 -8.63
CA SER A 425 0.54 -15.16 -8.04
C SER A 425 -0.84 -15.81 -7.86
N PRO A 426 -1.00 -16.88 -7.05
CA PRO A 426 -2.30 -17.47 -6.77
C PRO A 426 -3.30 -16.46 -6.19
N GLU A 427 -4.57 -16.63 -6.53
CA GLU A 427 -5.67 -15.83 -6.00
C GLU A 427 -6.12 -16.36 -4.63
N ILE A 428 -6.10 -15.51 -3.61
CA ILE A 428 -6.52 -15.84 -2.24
C ILE A 428 -7.96 -15.41 -1.93
N SER A 429 -8.54 -14.53 -2.76
CA SER A 429 -9.96 -14.19 -2.71
C SER A 429 -10.85 -15.22 -3.42
N SER A 430 -10.30 -16.30 -3.97
CA SER A 430 -11.02 -17.22 -4.87
C SER A 430 -12.31 -17.82 -4.29
N LEU A 431 -12.38 -18.00 -2.97
CA LEU A 431 -13.57 -18.49 -2.26
C LEU A 431 -14.53 -17.38 -1.83
N ALA A 432 -14.08 -16.11 -1.81
CA ALA A 432 -14.79 -14.96 -1.27
C ALA A 432 -14.76 -13.75 -2.22
N VAL A 433 -14.76 -14.00 -3.54
CA VAL A 433 -14.62 -12.96 -4.58
C VAL A 433 -15.71 -11.89 -4.49
N HIS A 434 -16.90 -12.28 -4.02
CA HIS A 434 -18.05 -11.40 -3.88
C HIS A 434 -17.81 -10.24 -2.91
N ILE A 435 -16.90 -10.39 -1.93
CA ILE A 435 -16.58 -9.30 -1.01
C ILE A 435 -15.95 -8.13 -1.76
N GLY A 436 -15.02 -8.39 -2.68
CA GLY A 436 -14.45 -7.35 -3.53
C GLY A 436 -15.49 -6.75 -4.47
N GLU A 437 -16.26 -7.61 -5.15
CA GLU A 437 -17.26 -7.22 -6.16
C GLU A 437 -18.40 -6.35 -5.57
N GLN A 438 -18.95 -6.74 -4.40
CA GLN A 438 -20.08 -6.06 -3.77
C GLN A 438 -19.69 -4.71 -3.15
N HIS A 439 -18.45 -4.61 -2.66
CA HIS A 439 -17.98 -3.44 -1.91
C HIS A 439 -17.07 -2.51 -2.72
N LYS A 440 -17.13 -2.58 -4.07
CA LYS A 440 -16.41 -1.70 -4.99
C LYS A 440 -14.88 -1.79 -4.87
N GLY A 441 -14.38 -2.99 -4.63
CA GLY A 441 -12.96 -3.31 -4.55
C GLY A 441 -12.34 -3.15 -3.16
N ILE A 442 -11.04 -3.43 -3.09
CA ILE A 442 -10.21 -3.34 -1.88
C ILE A 442 -9.28 -2.14 -2.07
N ASN A 443 -9.38 -1.12 -1.23
CA ASN A 443 -8.64 0.15 -1.32
C ASN A 443 -7.37 0.19 -0.45
N GLN A 444 -7.34 -0.54 0.66
CA GLN A 444 -6.17 -0.60 1.53
C GLN A 444 -6.07 -1.98 2.20
N ILE A 445 -4.83 -2.41 2.43
CA ILE A 445 -4.50 -3.61 3.20
C ILE A 445 -3.55 -3.20 4.34
N SER A 446 -3.70 -3.81 5.52
CA SER A 446 -2.77 -3.68 6.64
C SER A 446 -2.67 -5.02 7.38
N TYR A 447 -1.45 -5.46 7.63
CA TYR A 447 -1.21 -6.73 8.32
C TYR A 447 -1.02 -6.54 9.82
N GLN A 448 -1.88 -7.19 10.60
CA GLN A 448 -1.71 -7.41 12.03
C GLN A 448 -1.19 -8.83 12.24
N GLN A 449 0.06 -8.97 12.66
CA GLN A 449 0.70 -10.26 12.87
C GLN A 449 0.34 -10.87 14.23
N GLN A 450 0.14 -10.03 15.25
CA GLN A 450 -0.16 -10.45 16.62
C GLN A 450 -1.29 -9.63 17.25
N PRO A 451 -2.14 -10.20 18.13
CA PRO A 451 -2.11 -11.58 18.64
C PRO A 451 -2.65 -12.63 17.66
N GLU A 452 -3.40 -12.21 16.65
CA GLU A 452 -3.89 -13.07 15.58
C GLU A 452 -3.35 -12.57 14.26
N SER A 453 -3.01 -13.51 13.37
CA SER A 453 -2.55 -13.21 12.00
C SER A 453 -3.74 -12.78 11.14
N LEU A 454 -4.01 -11.47 11.14
CA LEU A 454 -5.15 -10.85 10.49
C LEU A 454 -4.67 -9.85 9.43
N VAL A 455 -5.18 -10.03 8.22
CA VAL A 455 -5.06 -9.05 7.14
C VAL A 455 -6.32 -8.22 7.11
N TRP A 456 -6.22 -6.94 7.48
CA TRP A 456 -7.34 -6.00 7.44
C TRP A 456 -7.42 -5.36 6.07
N CYS A 457 -8.60 -5.41 5.45
CA CYS A 457 -8.89 -4.83 4.14
C CYS A 457 -9.91 -3.70 4.31
N VAL A 458 -9.58 -2.48 3.88
CA VAL A 458 -10.55 -1.39 3.73
C VAL A 458 -11.16 -1.50 2.33
N LEU A 459 -12.48 -1.57 2.25
CA LEU A 459 -13.21 -1.78 1.00
C LEU A 459 -13.63 -0.43 0.36
N GLY A 460 -14.00 -0.47 -0.91
CA GLY A 460 -14.32 0.69 -1.74
C GLY A 460 -15.54 1.49 -1.29
N ASP A 461 -16.44 0.90 -0.52
CA ASP A 461 -17.62 1.53 0.05
C ASP A 461 -17.42 2.06 1.48
N GLY A 462 -16.22 1.89 2.05
CA GLY A 462 -15.88 2.33 3.40
C GLY A 462 -16.14 1.28 4.50
N THR A 463 -16.65 0.09 4.16
CA THR A 463 -16.66 -1.05 5.08
C THR A 463 -15.29 -1.73 5.12
N MET A 464 -15.14 -2.79 5.93
CA MET A 464 -13.89 -3.55 6.00
C MET A 464 -14.14 -5.05 5.87
N ALA A 465 -13.10 -5.78 5.50
CA ALA A 465 -13.02 -7.23 5.63
C ALA A 465 -11.76 -7.62 6.41
N SER A 466 -11.75 -8.81 6.98
CA SER A 466 -10.55 -9.42 7.53
C SER A 466 -10.28 -10.76 6.88
N ILE A 467 -9.01 -11.11 6.76
CA ILE A 467 -8.58 -12.46 6.41
C ILE A 467 -7.77 -13.00 7.58
N THR A 468 -8.23 -14.06 8.20
CA THR A 468 -7.38 -14.87 9.06
C THR A 468 -6.45 -15.65 8.14
N PHE A 469 -5.19 -15.23 8.12
CA PHE A 469 -4.23 -15.68 7.12
C PHE A 469 -3.13 -16.51 7.80
N ASN A 470 -3.23 -17.83 7.66
CA ASN A 470 -2.22 -18.76 8.15
C ASN A 470 -2.05 -19.90 7.14
N ARG A 471 -1.04 -19.76 6.28
CA ARG A 471 -0.71 -20.76 5.24
C ARG A 471 -0.26 -22.10 5.82
N ASP A 472 0.46 -22.08 6.94
CA ASP A 472 1.00 -23.30 7.56
C ASP A 472 -0.12 -24.24 8.05
N GLN A 473 -1.29 -23.68 8.37
CA GLN A 473 -2.48 -24.42 8.77
C GLN A 473 -3.57 -24.42 7.70
N GLU A 474 -3.26 -23.98 6.48
CA GLU A 474 -4.20 -23.89 5.35
C GLU A 474 -5.46 -23.05 5.64
N VAL A 475 -5.33 -22.02 6.49
CA VAL A 475 -6.43 -21.12 6.87
C VAL A 475 -6.33 -19.83 6.07
N ILE A 476 -7.34 -19.59 5.24
CA ILE A 476 -7.57 -18.33 4.52
C ILE A 476 -9.05 -18.00 4.69
N ALA A 477 -9.40 -17.47 5.86
CA ALA A 477 -10.78 -17.30 6.25
C ALA A 477 -11.19 -15.83 6.17
N TRP A 478 -12.05 -15.52 5.19
CA TRP A 478 -12.62 -14.19 5.01
C TRP A 478 -13.81 -13.94 5.94
N ALA A 479 -13.95 -12.71 6.42
CA ALA A 479 -15.13 -12.22 7.11
C ALA A 479 -15.32 -10.71 6.86
N GLN A 480 -16.56 -10.25 6.89
CA GLN A 480 -16.94 -8.85 6.64
C GLN A 480 -17.18 -8.09 7.94
N HIS A 481 -16.91 -6.78 7.94
CA HIS A 481 -17.02 -5.93 9.12
C HIS A 481 -17.65 -4.57 8.78
N SER A 482 -18.59 -4.16 9.61
CA SER A 482 -19.19 -2.83 9.57
C SER A 482 -18.96 -2.11 10.89
N PHE A 483 -18.48 -0.87 10.80
CA PHE A 483 -18.14 -0.03 11.95
C PHE A 483 -19.10 1.15 12.14
N GLY A 484 -20.20 1.23 11.37
CA GLY A 484 -21.16 2.33 11.47
C GLY A 484 -20.70 3.67 10.87
N GLY A 485 -19.70 3.64 9.99
CA GLY A 485 -19.15 4.79 9.28
C GLY A 485 -18.30 4.33 8.10
N SER A 486 -17.66 5.28 7.41
CA SER A 486 -16.75 4.99 6.30
C SER A 486 -15.31 4.98 6.80
N VAL A 487 -14.68 3.81 6.85
CA VAL A 487 -13.26 3.68 7.17
C VAL A 487 -12.45 4.28 6.03
N LEU A 488 -11.57 5.23 6.37
CA LEU A 488 -10.71 5.95 5.44
C LEU A 488 -9.34 5.30 5.34
N SER A 489 -8.81 4.82 6.47
CA SER A 489 -7.49 4.21 6.49
C SER A 489 -7.27 3.32 7.72
N VAL A 490 -6.42 2.31 7.60
CA VAL A 490 -6.01 1.39 8.67
C VAL A 490 -4.48 1.29 8.74
N SER A 491 -3.91 1.15 9.93
CA SER A 491 -2.49 0.89 10.11
C SER A 491 -2.22 0.07 11.37
N SER A 492 -1.48 -1.03 11.20
CA SER A 492 -1.00 -1.90 12.26
C SER A 492 0.47 -1.60 12.57
N MET A 493 0.83 -1.52 13.85
CA MET A 493 2.18 -1.21 14.30
C MET A 493 2.60 -2.12 15.45
N PRO A 494 3.86 -2.60 15.47
CA PRO A 494 4.35 -3.46 16.53
C PRO A 494 4.55 -2.69 17.83
N THR A 495 4.42 -3.41 18.94
CA THR A 495 4.76 -2.94 20.28
C THR A 495 5.91 -3.74 20.87
N GLN A 496 6.50 -3.21 21.95
CA GLN A 496 7.58 -3.87 22.68
C GLN A 496 7.17 -5.23 23.26
N LEU A 497 5.88 -5.46 23.51
CA LEU A 497 5.35 -6.72 24.05
C LEU A 497 5.20 -7.81 22.98
N GLY A 498 5.48 -7.50 21.72
CA GLY A 498 5.33 -8.43 20.58
C GLY A 498 3.92 -8.45 20.00
N SER A 499 2.91 -7.87 20.67
CA SER A 499 1.60 -7.63 20.07
C SER A 499 1.61 -6.40 19.17
N ASP A 500 0.75 -6.39 18.15
CA ASP A 500 0.53 -5.21 17.34
C ASP A 500 -0.66 -4.39 17.85
N ARG A 501 -0.59 -3.08 17.63
CA ARG A 501 -1.73 -2.17 17.79
C ARG A 501 -2.20 -1.73 16.42
N THR A 502 -3.48 -1.91 16.17
CA THR A 502 -4.11 -1.53 14.91
C THR A 502 -5.01 -0.32 15.14
N PHE A 503 -4.81 0.72 14.34
CA PHE A 503 -5.58 1.95 14.36
C PHE A 503 -6.39 2.07 13.08
N ILE A 504 -7.56 2.69 13.20
CA ILE A 504 -8.39 3.08 12.07
C ILE A 504 -8.67 4.58 12.10
N LEU A 505 -8.69 5.17 10.91
CA LEU A 505 -9.24 6.49 10.66
C LEU A 505 -10.62 6.28 10.03
N ILE A 506 -11.68 6.76 10.67
CA ILE A 506 -13.06 6.52 10.25
C ILE A 506 -13.85 7.82 10.20
N ASN A 507 -14.62 8.02 9.13
CA ASN A 507 -15.58 9.10 9.01
C ASN A 507 -16.96 8.64 9.50
N ARG A 508 -17.42 9.23 10.61
CA ARG A 508 -18.74 8.99 11.20
C ARG A 508 -19.58 10.24 11.03
N LYS A 509 -20.58 10.21 10.13
CA LYS A 509 -21.50 11.34 9.85
C LYS A 509 -20.79 12.70 9.65
N GLY A 510 -19.65 12.70 8.95
CA GLY A 510 -18.85 13.90 8.67
C GLY A 510 -17.81 14.26 9.73
N VAL A 511 -17.73 13.52 10.84
CA VAL A 511 -16.68 13.66 11.85
C VAL A 511 -15.66 12.55 11.64
N VAL A 512 -14.41 12.93 11.37
CA VAL A 512 -13.31 11.97 11.24
C VAL A 512 -12.76 11.68 12.63
N CYS A 513 -12.72 10.41 13.02
CA CYS A 513 -12.24 9.92 14.31
C CYS A 513 -11.03 9.00 14.11
N LEU A 514 -10.07 9.09 15.02
CA LEU A 514 -9.02 8.09 15.18
C LEU A 514 -9.45 7.12 16.29
N GLU A 515 -9.42 5.83 15.98
CA GLU A 515 -9.82 4.76 16.89
C GLU A 515 -8.79 3.63 16.89
N GLU A 516 -8.68 2.89 18.00
CA GLU A 516 -7.74 1.77 18.19
C GLU A 516 -8.53 0.46 18.37
N PHE A 517 -8.21 -0.60 17.64
CA PHE A 517 -8.80 -1.92 17.89
C PHE A 517 -8.38 -2.46 19.25
N SER A 518 -9.35 -2.98 19.99
CA SER A 518 -9.07 -3.67 21.25
C SER A 518 -10.11 -4.75 21.53
N PHE A 519 -9.64 -5.94 21.92
CA PHE A 519 -10.51 -7.01 22.42
C PHE A 519 -11.11 -6.68 23.80
N ASP A 520 -10.56 -5.68 24.50
CA ASP A 520 -11.19 -5.15 25.71
C ASP A 520 -12.37 -4.23 25.40
N ALA A 521 -12.52 -3.76 24.17
CA ALA A 521 -13.67 -2.98 23.74
C ALA A 521 -14.77 -3.90 23.19
N LEU A 522 -15.98 -3.81 23.75
CA LEU A 522 -17.14 -4.61 23.33
C LEU A 522 -18.12 -3.84 22.44
N VAL A 523 -17.79 -2.59 22.15
CA VAL A 523 -18.53 -1.63 21.32
C VAL A 523 -17.54 -0.87 20.43
N ASP A 524 -18.03 -0.27 19.36
CA ASP A 524 -17.24 0.63 18.53
C ASP A 524 -17.27 2.07 19.05
N CYS A 525 -16.19 2.80 18.82
CA CYS A 525 -15.99 4.16 19.31
C CYS A 525 -16.23 4.24 20.83
N GLN A 526 -15.68 3.28 21.57
CA GLN A 526 -15.88 3.15 22.99
C GLN A 526 -15.31 4.36 23.74
N ILE A 527 -16.15 4.92 24.61
CA ILE A 527 -15.81 5.94 25.59
C ILE A 527 -16.18 5.39 26.97
N THR A 528 -15.29 5.54 27.95
CA THR A 528 -15.50 5.06 29.33
C THR A 528 -15.45 6.23 30.31
N GLY A 529 -16.38 6.28 31.25
CA GLY A 529 -16.54 7.39 32.21
C GLY A 529 -17.89 7.39 32.92
N THR A 530 -18.13 8.37 33.78
CA THR A 530 -19.34 8.45 34.62
C THR A 530 -20.49 9.23 33.96
N ASN A 531 -20.18 10.39 33.37
CA ASN A 531 -21.16 11.29 32.74
C ASN A 531 -20.78 11.53 31.28
N ILE A 532 -20.90 10.47 30.48
CA ILE A 532 -20.50 10.51 29.07
C ILE A 532 -21.69 11.01 28.25
N ALA A 533 -21.49 12.12 27.53
CA ALA A 533 -22.46 12.56 26.54
C ALA A 533 -22.43 11.62 25.32
N ILE A 534 -23.60 11.25 24.82
CA ILE A 534 -23.72 10.41 23.63
C ILE A 534 -23.17 11.21 22.42
N PRO A 535 -22.11 10.74 21.75
CA PRO A 535 -21.56 11.46 20.62
C PRO A 535 -22.56 11.52 19.47
N ARG A 536 -22.78 12.71 18.91
CA ARG A 536 -23.76 12.99 17.84
C ARG A 536 -23.55 12.18 16.55
N TYR A 537 -22.35 11.64 16.38
CA TYR A 537 -21.93 10.91 15.18
C TYR A 537 -22.08 9.39 15.30
N LEU A 538 -22.56 8.88 16.44
CA LEU A 538 -22.86 7.45 16.62
C LEU A 538 -24.35 7.14 16.38
N ASP A 539 -24.61 5.89 16.02
CA ASP A 539 -25.93 5.27 15.91
C ASP A 539 -25.97 4.02 16.79
N ASP A 540 -27.17 3.56 17.14
CA ASP A 540 -27.40 2.34 17.96
C ASP A 540 -26.46 2.26 19.16
N VAL A 541 -26.50 3.29 20.01
CA VAL A 541 -25.58 3.43 21.13
C VAL A 541 -26.03 2.53 22.27
N VAL A 542 -25.13 1.68 22.73
CA VAL A 542 -25.33 0.75 23.84
C VAL A 542 -24.25 0.98 24.90
N ALA A 543 -24.56 0.62 26.14
CA ALA A 543 -23.65 0.76 27.26
C ALA A 543 -23.50 -0.56 28.03
N TYR A 544 -22.31 -0.77 28.60
CA TYR A 544 -22.02 -1.91 29.46
C TYR A 544 -21.14 -1.52 30.64
N GLN A 545 -21.21 -2.32 31.70
CA GLN A 545 -20.34 -2.22 32.86
C GLN A 545 -19.60 -3.53 33.12
N ARG A 546 -18.45 -3.42 33.78
CA ARG A 546 -17.66 -4.56 34.27
C ARG A 546 -17.64 -4.53 35.79
N SER A 547 -17.96 -5.64 36.42
CA SER A 547 -17.89 -5.81 37.88
C SER A 547 -17.22 -7.14 38.21
N GLY A 548 -15.96 -7.10 38.61
CA GLY A 548 -15.13 -8.30 38.72
C GLY A 548 -14.98 -8.99 37.36
N ASP A 549 -15.26 -10.29 37.31
CA ASP A 549 -15.24 -11.07 36.06
C ASP A 549 -16.54 -10.98 35.24
N SER A 550 -17.58 -10.31 35.77
CA SER A 550 -18.88 -10.19 35.12
C SER A 550 -18.96 -8.97 34.21
N VAL A 551 -19.59 -9.14 33.05
CA VAL A 551 -19.89 -8.07 32.09
C VAL A 551 -21.39 -8.09 31.79
N TYR A 552 -22.04 -6.94 31.90
CA TYR A 552 -23.48 -6.82 31.67
C TYR A 552 -23.83 -5.48 31.01
N GLN A 553 -24.89 -5.51 30.20
CA GLN A 553 -25.44 -4.33 29.55
C GLN A 553 -26.21 -3.48 30.58
N VAL A 554 -26.09 -2.16 30.46
CA VAL A 554 -26.77 -1.17 31.30
C VAL A 554 -27.53 -0.17 30.42
N ASP A 555 -28.46 0.59 31.00
CA ASP A 555 -29.09 1.69 30.27
C ASP A 555 -28.05 2.78 29.99
N VAL A 556 -28.09 3.37 28.79
CA VAL A 556 -27.17 4.44 28.42
C VAL A 556 -27.31 5.66 29.35
N ASN A 557 -28.47 5.86 29.96
CA ASN A 557 -28.76 6.94 30.90
C ASN A 557 -28.48 6.59 32.36
N GLU A 558 -28.11 5.34 32.67
CA GLU A 558 -27.86 4.89 34.05
C GLU A 558 -26.64 5.61 34.65
N GLU A 559 -26.74 6.09 35.89
CA GLU A 559 -25.62 6.75 36.56
C GLU A 559 -24.51 5.75 36.94
N GLY A 560 -23.25 6.19 36.87
CA GLY A 560 -22.09 5.36 37.24
C GLY A 560 -21.06 5.21 36.12
N VAL A 561 -19.90 4.63 36.46
CA VAL A 561 -18.84 4.39 35.48
C VAL A 561 -19.29 3.30 34.51
N LYS A 562 -19.44 3.67 33.24
CA LYS A 562 -19.86 2.77 32.16
C LYS A 562 -18.98 2.97 30.93
N SER A 563 -19.00 1.97 30.05
CA SER A 563 -18.44 2.07 28.71
C SER A 563 -19.60 2.15 27.73
N LEU A 564 -19.63 3.18 26.89
CA LEU A 564 -20.62 3.36 25.84
C LEU A 564 -19.97 3.44 24.47
N GLY A 565 -20.72 3.05 23.44
CA GLY A 565 -20.30 3.13 22.06
C GLY A 565 -21.37 2.58 21.14
N GLN A 566 -21.06 2.52 19.85
CA GLN A 566 -21.93 1.94 18.85
C GLN A 566 -21.92 0.41 18.95
N ASN A 567 -23.11 -0.18 18.87
CA ASN A 567 -23.28 -1.62 18.97
C ASN A 567 -22.60 -2.37 17.81
N ILE A 568 -22.18 -3.60 18.10
CA ILE A 568 -21.57 -4.50 17.12
C ILE A 568 -22.52 -5.67 16.93
N GLU A 569 -23.22 -5.67 15.79
CA GLU A 569 -24.10 -6.74 15.35
C GLU A 569 -23.30 -7.86 14.67
N CYS A 570 -23.17 -9.00 15.35
CA CYS A 570 -22.51 -10.19 14.82
C CYS A 570 -23.51 -11.11 14.13
N ILE A 571 -23.12 -11.65 12.96
CA ILE A 571 -23.90 -12.65 12.23
C ILE A 571 -22.99 -13.80 11.81
N VAL A 572 -23.39 -15.02 12.16
CA VAL A 572 -22.81 -16.28 11.69
C VAL A 572 -23.94 -17.08 11.05
N GLU A 573 -24.02 -17.05 9.73
CA GLU A 573 -24.98 -17.85 8.97
C GLU A 573 -24.30 -19.08 8.39
N LEU A 574 -24.78 -20.27 8.74
CA LEU A 574 -24.19 -21.53 8.29
C LEU A 574 -24.82 -22.00 6.99
N PHE A 575 -24.06 -22.82 6.29
CA PHE A 575 -24.61 -23.66 5.25
C PHE A 575 -25.61 -24.68 5.84
N PRO A 576 -26.64 -25.06 5.06
CA PRO A 576 -27.45 -26.21 5.38
C PRO A 576 -26.54 -27.42 5.63
N PRO A 577 -26.83 -28.18 6.69
CA PRO A 577 -25.99 -29.29 7.10
C PRO A 577 -26.12 -30.43 6.09
N GLU A 578 -25.03 -30.82 5.43
CA GLU A 578 -25.01 -31.86 4.39
C GLU A 578 -24.38 -33.15 4.89
N LEU A 579 -24.94 -34.28 4.44
CA LEU A 579 -24.35 -35.60 4.68
C LEU A 579 -23.26 -35.90 3.65
N SER A 580 -22.09 -36.32 4.13
CA SER A 580 -20.93 -36.64 3.31
C SER A 580 -21.02 -38.05 2.68
N GLU A 581 -22.10 -38.35 1.95
CA GLU A 581 -22.24 -39.60 1.20
C GLU A 581 -22.29 -39.31 -0.31
N ALA A 582 -21.19 -39.62 -1.01
CA ALA A 582 -21.19 -39.63 -2.47
C ALA A 582 -22.07 -40.79 -2.99
N PRO A 583 -22.87 -40.62 -4.07
CA PRO A 583 -22.89 -39.50 -5.02
C PRO A 583 -24.17 -38.63 -4.94
N LEU A 584 -24.90 -38.58 -3.82
CA LEU A 584 -26.19 -37.90 -3.74
C LEU A 584 -26.16 -36.79 -2.70
N SER A 585 -26.29 -35.54 -3.15
CA SER A 585 -26.54 -34.41 -2.24
C SER A 585 -27.83 -34.67 -1.46
N SER A 586 -27.81 -34.35 -0.16
CA SER A 586 -28.96 -34.53 0.72
C SER A 586 -29.99 -33.40 0.62
N PHE A 587 -29.72 -32.36 -0.18
CA PHE A 587 -30.56 -31.15 -0.32
C PHE A 587 -32.02 -31.40 -0.68
N LEU A 588 -32.31 -32.46 -1.44
CA LEU A 588 -33.67 -32.80 -1.87
C LEU A 588 -34.48 -33.52 -0.79
N HIS A 589 -33.83 -34.00 0.27
CA HIS A 589 -34.53 -34.67 1.35
C HIS A 589 -35.19 -33.67 2.29
N LYS A 590 -36.36 -34.08 2.80
CA LYS A 590 -36.92 -33.45 3.99
C LYS A 590 -36.10 -33.88 5.18
N ALA A 591 -35.68 -32.90 5.98
CA ALA A 591 -34.91 -33.13 7.17
C ALA A 591 -35.50 -32.33 8.33
N LYS A 592 -35.20 -32.82 9.53
CA LYS A 592 -35.45 -32.11 10.78
C LYS A 592 -34.15 -32.13 11.56
N VAL A 593 -33.63 -30.95 11.92
CA VAL A 593 -32.62 -30.86 12.98
C VAL A 593 -33.35 -31.10 14.29
N ASP A 594 -33.02 -32.19 14.99
CA ASP A 594 -33.66 -32.57 16.24
C ASP A 594 -33.03 -31.84 17.43
N ARG A 595 -31.70 -31.70 17.37
CA ARG A 595 -30.88 -31.15 18.45
C ARG A 595 -29.67 -30.44 17.87
N THR A 596 -29.33 -29.29 18.43
CA THR A 596 -28.10 -28.57 18.13
C THR A 596 -27.35 -28.29 19.41
N ALA A 597 -26.14 -28.82 19.51
CA ALA A 597 -25.19 -28.55 20.58
C ALA A 597 -24.26 -27.42 20.18
N PHE A 598 -24.14 -26.42 21.04
CA PHE A 598 -23.20 -25.31 20.91
C PHE A 598 -22.09 -25.44 21.95
N PHE A 599 -20.86 -25.22 21.52
CA PHE A 599 -19.71 -25.13 22.40
C PHE A 599 -19.25 -23.68 22.46
N PHE A 600 -19.53 -23.03 23.58
CA PHE A 600 -19.20 -21.63 23.80
C PHE A 600 -17.98 -21.48 24.69
N ASN A 601 -17.22 -20.41 24.46
CA ASN A 601 -16.14 -19.98 25.33
C ASN A 601 -16.38 -18.51 25.71
N LYS A 602 -16.39 -18.19 27.01
CA LYS A 602 -16.59 -16.83 27.55
C LYS A 602 -17.69 -16.03 26.81
N THR A 603 -18.86 -16.63 26.61
CA THR A 603 -19.95 -16.03 25.83
C THR A 603 -21.14 -15.66 26.71
N ILE A 604 -21.85 -14.59 26.38
CA ILE A 604 -23.09 -14.19 27.04
C ILE A 604 -24.15 -13.81 26.00
N ALA A 605 -25.36 -14.35 26.19
CA ALA A 605 -26.57 -14.01 25.43
C ALA A 605 -26.45 -14.14 23.89
N PRO A 606 -25.96 -15.28 23.34
CA PRO A 606 -26.07 -15.54 21.92
C PRO A 606 -27.52 -15.84 21.55
N GLU A 607 -27.89 -15.56 20.30
CA GLU A 607 -29.24 -15.81 19.76
C GLU A 607 -29.14 -16.79 18.57
N ILE A 608 -30.06 -17.75 18.50
CA ILE A 608 -30.21 -18.67 17.37
C ILE A 608 -31.57 -18.43 16.72
N ASN A 609 -31.58 -18.13 15.42
CA ASN A 609 -32.81 -17.86 14.65
C ASN A 609 -33.75 -16.84 15.32
N GLY A 610 -33.18 -15.86 16.06
CA GLY A 610 -33.92 -14.84 16.81
C GLY A 610 -34.35 -15.25 18.22
N GLU A 611 -34.09 -16.48 18.65
CA GLU A 611 -34.36 -16.95 20.01
C GLU A 611 -33.10 -16.89 20.88
N LEU A 612 -33.23 -16.32 22.08
CA LEU A 612 -32.13 -16.18 23.02
C LEU A 612 -31.71 -17.55 23.58
N ILE A 613 -30.42 -17.87 23.47
CA ILE A 613 -29.85 -19.04 24.12
C ILE A 613 -29.54 -18.69 25.58
N GLU A 614 -30.35 -19.25 26.48
CA GLU A 614 -30.16 -19.15 27.92
C GLU A 614 -29.00 -20.03 28.40
N VAL A 615 -27.82 -19.43 28.55
CA VAL A 615 -26.60 -20.09 29.07
C VAL A 615 -26.54 -20.19 30.60
N PHE A 616 -27.70 -20.26 31.27
CA PHE A 616 -27.80 -20.26 32.74
C PHE A 616 -27.41 -21.61 33.34
N THR A 617 -26.73 -21.58 34.48
CA THR A 617 -26.50 -22.72 35.36
C THR A 617 -27.35 -22.61 36.63
N PHE A 618 -27.61 -23.74 37.31
CA PHE A 618 -28.44 -23.77 38.52
C PHE A 618 -27.93 -22.88 39.67
N SER A 619 -26.63 -22.57 39.67
CA SER A 619 -25.98 -21.69 40.65
C SER A 619 -26.10 -20.20 40.36
N ASP A 620 -26.64 -19.80 39.20
CA ASP A 620 -26.62 -18.41 38.77
C ASP A 620 -27.76 -17.60 39.37
N ASN A 621 -27.44 -16.43 39.92
CA ASN A 621 -28.44 -15.44 40.28
C ASN A 621 -29.07 -14.85 39.00
N VAL A 622 -30.36 -15.10 38.80
CA VAL A 622 -31.11 -14.64 37.62
C VAL A 622 -31.07 -13.11 37.47
N LEU A 623 -31.00 -12.38 38.59
CA LEU A 623 -31.10 -10.91 38.67
C LEU A 623 -29.75 -10.18 38.80
N GLY A 624 -28.62 -10.90 38.92
CA GLY A 624 -27.30 -10.31 39.16
C GLY A 624 -26.36 -10.32 37.94
N PRO A 625 -25.24 -9.56 37.99
CA PRO A 625 -24.17 -9.62 36.99
C PRO A 625 -23.59 -11.04 36.86
N LYS A 626 -23.41 -11.54 35.64
CA LYS A 626 -22.94 -12.91 35.39
C LYS A 626 -21.54 -12.96 34.77
N PRO A 627 -20.70 -13.92 35.21
CA PRO A 627 -19.47 -14.21 34.51
C PRO A 627 -19.78 -14.81 33.13
N PRO A 628 -18.91 -14.61 32.12
CA PRO A 628 -19.05 -15.23 30.81
C PRO A 628 -19.11 -16.77 30.86
N TYR A 629 -20.04 -17.38 30.13
CA TYR A 629 -20.23 -18.83 30.11
C TYR A 629 -19.23 -19.53 29.20
N THR A 630 -18.63 -20.62 29.70
CA THR A 630 -17.81 -21.56 28.91
C THR A 630 -18.36 -22.96 29.11
N GLY A 631 -18.75 -23.62 28.02
CA GLY A 631 -19.28 -24.97 28.10
C GLY A 631 -20.21 -25.36 26.96
N TYR A 632 -20.92 -26.45 27.20
CA TYR A 632 -21.86 -27.08 26.29
C TYR A 632 -23.29 -26.60 26.55
N HIS A 633 -23.96 -26.11 25.51
CA HIS A 633 -25.39 -25.80 25.55
C HIS A 633 -26.15 -26.63 24.50
N LEU A 634 -27.23 -27.29 24.90
CA LEU A 634 -28.09 -28.07 24.01
C LEU A 634 -29.38 -27.32 23.72
N HIS A 635 -29.60 -27.02 22.45
CA HIS A 635 -30.85 -26.50 21.94
C HIS A 635 -31.64 -27.66 21.31
N GLU A 636 -32.80 -27.99 21.88
CA GLU A 636 -33.69 -29.03 21.35
C GLU A 636 -34.89 -28.37 20.66
N GLY A 637 -35.25 -28.89 19.48
CA GLY A 637 -36.36 -28.33 18.70
C GLY A 637 -36.08 -28.35 17.21
N GLY A 638 -37.10 -28.08 16.42
CA GLY A 638 -37.03 -28.08 14.96
C GLY A 638 -38.27 -28.66 14.30
N SER A 639 -38.51 -28.25 13.06
CA SER A 639 -39.65 -28.67 12.24
C SER A 639 -39.17 -29.43 11.01
N TRP A 640 -39.99 -30.34 10.49
CA TRP A 640 -39.73 -30.97 9.19
C TRP A 640 -39.84 -29.92 8.11
N THR A 641 -38.72 -29.66 7.44
CA THR A 641 -38.62 -28.69 6.34
C THR A 641 -37.68 -29.27 5.28
N ASP A 642 -37.62 -28.61 4.13
CA ASP A 642 -36.62 -28.98 3.13
C ASP A 642 -35.23 -28.63 3.68
N LEU A 643 -34.25 -29.54 3.56
CA LEU A 643 -32.95 -29.39 4.22
C LEU A 643 -32.27 -28.04 3.89
N HIS A 644 -32.38 -27.58 2.65
CA HIS A 644 -31.81 -26.31 2.18
C HIS A 644 -32.43 -25.06 2.84
N GLN A 645 -33.63 -25.17 3.42
CA GLN A 645 -34.35 -24.06 4.06
C GLN A 645 -34.13 -23.98 5.57
N ILE A 646 -33.45 -24.95 6.17
CA ILE A 646 -33.23 -24.96 7.62
C ILE A 646 -32.39 -23.74 8.00
N PRO A 647 -32.94 -22.77 8.74
CA PRO A 647 -32.19 -21.60 9.13
C PRO A 647 -31.22 -21.99 10.25
N LEU A 648 -29.94 -21.73 10.01
CA LEU A 648 -28.87 -21.87 11.00
C LEU A 648 -28.18 -20.51 11.12
N LEU A 649 -28.90 -19.58 11.72
CA LEU A 649 -28.48 -18.20 11.89
C LEU A 649 -28.17 -17.95 13.37
N ILE A 650 -26.90 -17.67 13.66
CA ILE A 650 -26.47 -17.29 15.00
C ILE A 650 -26.18 -15.80 14.97
N THR A 651 -26.82 -15.06 15.87
CA THR A 651 -26.64 -13.61 15.97
C THR A 651 -26.22 -13.23 17.38
N HIS A 652 -25.51 -12.11 17.47
CA HIS A 652 -25.16 -11.50 18.75
C HIS A 652 -25.16 -9.99 18.59
N ASN A 653 -26.17 -9.35 19.17
CA ASN A 653 -26.41 -7.90 19.02
C ASN A 653 -26.34 -7.15 20.36
N LYS A 654 -25.42 -7.56 21.24
CA LYS A 654 -25.26 -6.98 22.58
C LYS A 654 -23.80 -6.57 22.82
N PRO A 655 -23.53 -5.60 23.72
CA PRO A 655 -22.17 -5.19 24.10
C PRO A 655 -21.51 -6.19 25.07
N LEU A 656 -21.54 -7.47 24.70
CA LEU A 656 -21.13 -8.62 25.53
C LEU A 656 -20.18 -9.52 24.73
N PRO A 657 -19.34 -10.32 25.40
CA PRO A 657 -18.41 -11.20 24.70
C PRO A 657 -19.14 -12.36 24.00
N PHE A 658 -18.63 -12.75 22.84
CA PHE A 658 -19.13 -13.87 22.04
C PHE A 658 -17.97 -14.63 21.38
N HIS A 659 -17.92 -15.94 21.61
CA HIS A 659 -16.97 -16.86 20.99
C HIS A 659 -17.58 -18.26 20.96
N LEU A 660 -17.87 -18.70 19.73
CA LEU A 660 -18.37 -20.02 19.39
C LEU A 660 -17.22 -20.90 18.92
N GLN A 661 -16.98 -22.03 19.56
CA GLN A 661 -15.90 -22.95 19.21
C GLN A 661 -16.34 -24.01 18.19
N ALA A 662 -17.51 -24.60 18.41
CA ALA A 662 -18.02 -25.67 17.55
C ALA A 662 -19.54 -25.79 17.68
N ILE A 663 -20.14 -26.45 16.69
CA ILE A 663 -21.55 -26.80 16.64
C ILE A 663 -21.67 -28.28 16.26
N THR A 664 -22.51 -29.02 16.96
CA THR A 664 -22.87 -30.40 16.59
C THR A 664 -24.37 -30.50 16.44
N MET A 665 -24.84 -31.00 15.31
CA MET A 665 -26.25 -31.16 14.99
C MET A 665 -26.60 -32.64 14.89
N GLN A 666 -27.68 -33.03 15.54
CA GLN A 666 -28.35 -34.30 15.30
C GLN A 666 -29.57 -34.04 14.42
N MET A 667 -29.67 -34.75 13.31
CA MET A 667 -30.77 -34.60 12.36
C MET A 667 -31.45 -35.93 12.04
N SER A 668 -32.72 -35.85 11.71
CA SER A 668 -33.52 -36.94 11.16
C SER A 668 -33.82 -36.63 9.70
N ILE A 669 -33.39 -37.50 8.79
CA ILE A 669 -33.67 -37.37 7.35
C ILE A 669 -34.74 -38.37 6.93
N ASN A 670 -35.69 -37.90 6.13
CA ASN A 670 -36.66 -38.74 5.42
C ASN A 670 -36.12 -39.03 4.00
N GLU A 671 -35.70 -40.27 3.79
CA GLU A 671 -35.13 -40.76 2.53
C GLU A 671 -36.20 -41.13 1.48
N LYS A 672 -37.50 -40.97 1.79
CA LYS A 672 -38.63 -41.32 0.91
C LYS A 672 -39.18 -40.14 0.13
#